data_AF-A0ABD2I8N3-F1
#
_entry.id   AF-A0ABD2I8N3-F1
#
_cell.length_a   1.000
_cell.length_b   1.000
_cell.length_c   1.000
_cell.angle_alpha   90.00
_cell.angle_beta   90.00
_cell.angle_gamma   90.00
#
_symmetry.space_group_name_H-M   'P 1'
#
loop_
_entity.id
_entity.type
_entity.pdbx_description
1 polymer ?
#
loop_
_entity_poly.entity_id
_entity_poly.type
_entity_poly.pdbx_seq_one_letter_code
_entity_poly.pdbx_strand_id
1 'polypeptide(L)'
;MAKVTNVQERKFRDVHAELEAAAEGGVFVVHPIIPIGVKHRRDCFASNLPSKIANLETKQGKMMRAVLGRTEEIIEENVDQSASAIQINHALMKKLNEKQQQTAKLLLSRESHFVFQHAPPGVGKTYVAAIVAAILLSIEKEVKIAIVTAANLPLAKLVQELNDVFGCDEMEESGSVAFFSGYAKEKYKEMLEKLKRHLLISKISNEEIISKFETQDDVKEIETYCKNFEVRPRLTKERKVANLYSEVADLRVVFTTVSMAESLIHTALDGTTVLIFDEATQGSWVCLAHLVARMPKLEKVLVTGDQLQLGVHLQKLPPLLQSGFGLESMVDQLVMSPTVVQTRLTTCYRMHPTLVKAVASAVYEPSGEKFEPGRAAEDRSLLTASKFPLPIQSCPIVLLNVVGKCRQDPLSHSLTNDSQTAAAIQIVTALKNTILSPNVSLVVICLYSYQKESLQTEFERERIEVLVVTVDGYQAQESDLVILVTTRTSLRDGALTSEDSQIVGEEYLQILRNGRYMRDRYGQLIDNIGRVVQDLQYLQKNDENWRTMQQQSTSSSTSTFESRKRRADEPDQGPSARRNETWRPQQRFEQYSGAVFVRSREPAGPRGACFVCKRVGHLAKNCWYADGQSAGRGQPRGKGQWK
;
A
#
# COMPACT_ATOMS: atom_id res chain seq x y z
N MET A 1 33.46 20.72 -31.25
CA MET A 1 32.02 20.42 -31.08
C MET A 1 31.45 21.36 -30.04
N ALA A 2 30.69 22.36 -30.48
CA ALA A 2 30.21 23.45 -29.64
C ALA A 2 29.22 22.95 -28.58
N LYS A 3 29.46 23.28 -27.31
CA LYS A 3 28.45 23.25 -26.25
C LYS A 3 27.42 24.35 -26.54
N VAL A 4 26.49 24.10 -27.46
CA VAL A 4 25.31 24.93 -27.60
C VAL A 4 24.42 24.63 -26.40
N THR A 5 24.35 25.59 -25.48
CA THR A 5 23.47 25.51 -24.32
C THR A 5 22.03 25.57 -24.77
N ASN A 6 21.34 24.43 -24.61
CA ASN A 6 19.92 24.10 -24.80
C ASN A 6 18.90 25.16 -24.28
N VAL A 7 19.34 26.24 -23.63
CA VAL A 7 18.50 27.29 -23.04
C VAL A 7 18.26 28.45 -24.02
N GLN A 8 19.23 28.80 -24.88
CA GLN A 8 19.06 29.89 -25.85
C GLN A 8 18.11 29.53 -26.99
N GLU A 9 18.21 28.32 -27.55
CA GLU A 9 17.27 27.85 -28.58
C GLU A 9 15.81 27.83 -28.08
N ARG A 10 15.58 27.52 -26.80
CA ARG A 10 14.23 27.47 -26.22
C ARG A 10 13.53 28.82 -26.12
N LYS A 11 14.29 29.92 -25.99
CA LYS A 11 13.70 31.27 -25.86
C LYS A 11 13.08 31.77 -27.17
N PHE A 12 13.46 31.18 -28.31
CA PHE A 12 13.03 31.60 -29.64
C PHE A 12 12.15 30.55 -30.35
N ARG A 13 11.72 29.49 -29.63
CA ARG A 13 10.80 28.50 -30.18
C ARG A 13 9.36 28.96 -30.04
N ASP A 14 8.68 29.03 -31.17
CA ASP A 14 7.22 29.16 -31.20
C ASP A 14 6.61 27.76 -31.08
N VAL A 15 6.39 27.36 -29.83
CA VAL A 15 5.82 26.04 -29.48
C VAL A 15 4.44 25.86 -30.12
N HIS A 16 3.68 26.94 -30.36
CA HIS A 16 2.37 26.86 -30.97
C HIS A 16 2.46 26.52 -32.46
N ALA A 17 3.31 27.23 -33.20
CA ALA A 17 3.56 26.96 -34.61
C ALA A 17 4.14 25.55 -34.85
N GLU A 18 5.01 25.09 -33.95
CA GLU A 18 5.57 23.73 -34.02
C GLU A 18 4.52 22.63 -33.76
N LEU A 19 3.56 22.87 -32.86
CA LEU A 19 2.46 21.95 -32.59
C LEU A 19 1.44 21.92 -33.75
N GLU A 20 1.16 23.07 -34.37
CA GLU A 20 0.33 23.16 -35.57
C GLU A 20 0.98 22.42 -36.75
N ALA A 21 2.27 22.64 -37.00
CA ALA A 21 3.02 21.92 -38.02
C ALA A 21 3.06 20.40 -37.75
N ALA A 22 3.13 19.97 -36.50
CA ALA A 22 3.05 18.56 -36.13
C ALA A 22 1.65 17.96 -36.37
N ALA A 23 0.58 18.74 -36.14
CA ALA A 23 -0.79 18.33 -36.45
C ALA A 23 -1.03 18.15 -37.96
N GLU A 24 -0.26 18.86 -38.80
CA GLU A 24 -0.26 18.73 -40.26
C GLU A 24 0.68 17.64 -40.80
N GLY A 25 1.27 16.81 -39.92
CA GLY A 25 2.17 15.72 -40.30
C GLY A 25 3.65 16.10 -40.41
N GLY A 26 4.04 17.29 -39.94
CA GLY A 26 5.42 17.74 -39.86
C GLY A 26 6.25 17.00 -38.79
N VAL A 27 7.58 17.01 -38.96
CA VAL A 27 8.51 16.39 -38.01
C VAL A 27 8.88 17.41 -36.93
N PHE A 28 8.59 17.09 -35.68
CA PHE A 28 9.00 17.88 -34.52
C PHE A 28 10.10 17.16 -33.72
N VAL A 29 11.16 17.89 -33.38
CA VAL A 29 12.25 17.40 -32.53
C VAL A 29 11.97 17.77 -31.08
N VAL A 30 11.62 16.74 -30.29
CA VAL A 30 11.56 16.85 -28.83
C VAL A 30 12.98 16.83 -28.28
N HIS A 31 13.41 17.91 -27.60
CA HIS A 31 14.60 17.87 -26.77
C HIS A 31 14.18 17.67 -25.31
N PRO A 32 14.09 16.42 -24.81
CA PRO A 32 13.66 16.18 -23.44
C PRO A 32 14.62 16.86 -22.47
N ILE A 33 14.07 17.57 -21.49
CA ILE A 33 14.85 18.06 -20.36
C ILE A 33 15.24 16.84 -19.53
N ILE A 34 16.47 16.37 -19.70
CA ILE A 34 16.99 15.28 -18.87
C ILE A 34 17.32 15.86 -17.49
N PRO A 35 16.65 15.41 -16.41
CA PRO A 35 16.96 15.85 -15.05
C PRO A 35 18.42 15.57 -14.71
N ILE A 36 19.04 16.43 -13.90
CA ILE A 36 20.48 16.30 -13.59
C ILE A 36 20.82 14.97 -12.91
N GLY A 37 19.97 14.47 -11.99
CA GLY A 37 20.13 13.15 -11.38
C GLY A 37 20.16 12.01 -12.41
N VAL A 38 19.33 12.09 -13.46
CA VAL A 38 19.33 11.12 -14.57
C VAL A 38 20.63 11.22 -15.38
N LYS A 39 21.18 12.43 -15.56
CA LYS A 39 22.50 12.61 -16.20
C LYS A 39 23.62 11.99 -15.34
N HIS A 40 23.63 12.26 -14.04
CA HIS A 40 24.61 11.67 -13.12
C HIS A 40 24.56 10.14 -13.15
N ARG A 41 23.34 9.57 -13.17
CA ARG A 41 23.13 8.13 -13.31
C ARG A 41 23.65 7.62 -14.64
N ARG A 42 23.26 8.24 -15.76
CA ARG A 42 23.77 7.89 -17.10
C ARG A 42 25.30 7.87 -17.11
N ASP A 43 25.95 8.90 -16.59
CA ASP A 43 27.40 9.04 -16.59
C ASP A 43 28.07 8.01 -15.66
N CYS A 44 27.43 7.68 -14.55
CA CYS A 44 27.85 6.60 -13.64
C CYS A 44 27.90 5.25 -14.37
N PHE A 45 26.83 4.87 -15.07
CA PHE A 45 26.80 3.60 -15.81
C PHE A 45 27.65 3.63 -17.09
N ALA A 46 27.67 4.74 -17.82
CA ALA A 46 28.49 4.90 -19.04
C ALA A 46 29.99 4.79 -18.77
N SER A 47 30.44 5.20 -17.57
CA SER A 47 31.82 5.06 -17.12
C SER A 47 32.13 3.70 -16.47
N ASN A 48 31.14 2.79 -16.42
CA ASN A 48 31.20 1.52 -15.71
C ASN A 48 31.58 1.66 -14.23
N LEU A 49 31.16 2.76 -13.59
CA LEU A 49 31.54 3.08 -12.22
C LEU A 49 31.13 1.99 -11.21
N PRO A 50 29.90 1.43 -11.24
CA PRO A 50 29.52 0.37 -10.29
C PRO A 50 30.49 -0.81 -10.31
N SER A 51 30.86 -1.33 -11.48
CA SER A 51 31.83 -2.43 -11.59
C SER A 51 33.23 -2.05 -11.10
N LYS A 52 33.67 -0.81 -11.34
CA LYS A 52 34.95 -0.32 -10.85
C LYS A 52 34.98 -0.25 -9.33
N ILE A 53 33.93 0.29 -8.72
CA ILE A 53 33.80 0.37 -7.25
C ILE A 53 33.74 -1.03 -6.64
N ALA A 54 33.01 -1.97 -7.25
CA ALA A 54 32.91 -3.35 -6.77
C ALA A 54 34.27 -4.08 -6.67
N ASN A 55 35.24 -3.67 -7.49
CA ASN A 55 36.60 -4.23 -7.50
C ASN A 55 37.53 -3.56 -6.48
N LEU A 56 37.07 -2.57 -5.74
CA LEU A 56 37.85 -1.93 -4.68
C LEU A 56 37.68 -2.69 -3.36
N GLU A 57 38.77 -2.84 -2.62
CA GLU A 57 38.74 -3.35 -1.25
C GLU A 57 38.42 -2.23 -0.25
N THR A 58 37.22 -1.68 -0.39
CA THR A 58 36.66 -0.65 0.49
C THR A 58 35.29 -1.08 1.01
N LYS A 59 34.82 -0.45 2.09
CA LYS A 59 33.45 -0.66 2.60
C LYS A 59 32.40 -0.42 1.51
N GLN A 60 32.57 0.65 0.73
CA GLN A 60 31.72 0.94 -0.43
C GLN A 60 31.81 -0.16 -1.50
N GLY A 61 33.02 -0.69 -1.77
CA GLY A 61 33.23 -1.80 -2.69
C GLY A 61 32.46 -3.06 -2.27
N LYS A 62 32.49 -3.41 -0.97
CA LYS A 62 31.67 -4.49 -0.38
C LYS A 62 30.18 -4.24 -0.59
N MET A 63 29.70 -3.02 -0.32
CA MET A 63 28.29 -2.67 -0.58
C MET A 63 27.93 -2.81 -2.06
N MET A 64 28.82 -2.40 -2.97
CA MET A 64 28.59 -2.48 -4.41
C MET A 64 28.58 -3.92 -4.93
N ARG A 65 29.45 -4.80 -4.42
CA ARG A 65 29.41 -6.24 -4.73
C ARG A 65 28.06 -6.85 -4.33
N ALA A 66 27.52 -6.46 -3.17
CA ALA A 66 26.20 -6.87 -2.73
C ALA A 66 25.09 -6.39 -3.67
N VAL A 67 25.13 -5.15 -4.16
CA VAL A 67 24.16 -4.63 -5.13
C VAL A 67 24.23 -5.36 -6.47
N LEU A 68 25.43 -5.70 -6.94
CA LEU A 68 25.65 -6.38 -8.22
C LEU A 68 25.41 -7.90 -8.15
N GLY A 69 25.08 -8.47 -6.98
CA GLY A 69 24.87 -9.90 -6.80
C GLY A 69 26.13 -10.75 -7.06
N ARG A 70 27.32 -10.17 -6.89
CA ARG A 70 28.57 -10.91 -7.07
C ARG A 70 28.82 -11.78 -5.83
N THR A 71 28.93 -13.09 -6.05
CA THR A 71 29.41 -14.03 -5.04
C THR A 71 30.83 -13.64 -4.62
N GLU A 72 31.01 -13.28 -3.35
CA GLU A 72 32.29 -13.53 -2.69
C GLU A 72 32.42 -15.06 -2.53
N GLU A 73 33.64 -15.61 -2.47
CA GLU A 73 33.80 -16.93 -1.88
C GLU A 73 33.16 -16.87 -0.50
N ILE A 74 32.14 -17.70 -0.27
CA ILE A 74 31.45 -17.77 1.01
C ILE A 74 32.48 -18.27 2.01
N ILE A 75 33.18 -17.35 2.68
CA ILE A 75 33.72 -17.65 4.00
C ILE A 75 32.46 -17.87 4.83
N GLU A 76 32.24 -19.09 5.28
CA GLU A 76 31.23 -19.42 6.28
C GLU A 76 31.57 -18.62 7.55
N GLU A 77 31.24 -17.33 7.56
CA GLU A 77 31.13 -16.58 8.79
C GLU A 77 29.91 -17.17 9.48
N ASN A 78 30.18 -18.05 10.45
CA ASN A 78 29.24 -18.42 11.48
C ASN A 78 28.58 -17.14 11.99
N VAL A 79 27.36 -16.86 11.50
CA VAL A 79 26.50 -15.75 11.95
C VAL A 79 26.19 -15.87 13.46
N ASP A 80 26.64 -16.95 14.10
CA ASP A 80 26.49 -17.20 15.53
C ASP A 80 27.67 -16.84 16.43
N GLN A 81 28.84 -16.35 15.97
CA GLN A 81 29.96 -16.09 16.92
C GLN A 81 30.87 -14.86 16.69
N SER A 82 30.73 -14.05 15.64
CA SER A 82 31.57 -12.85 15.43
C SER A 82 30.89 -11.51 15.73
N ALA A 83 29.61 -11.51 16.12
CA ALA A 83 29.03 -10.33 16.73
C ALA A 83 29.75 -10.10 18.07
N SER A 84 30.79 -9.25 18.05
CA SER A 84 31.09 -8.39 19.18
C SER A 84 29.84 -7.54 19.41
N ALA A 85 28.85 -8.15 20.03
CA ALA A 85 27.60 -7.53 20.37
C ALA A 85 27.99 -6.39 21.29
N ILE A 86 28.05 -5.18 20.73
CA ILE A 86 27.68 -4.05 21.53
C ILE A 86 26.25 -4.42 21.93
N GLN A 87 26.08 -4.86 23.17
CA GLN A 87 24.77 -4.79 23.80
C GLN A 87 24.47 -3.30 23.82
N ILE A 88 23.86 -2.84 22.73
CA ILE A 88 23.32 -1.50 22.64
C ILE A 88 22.10 -1.57 23.53
N ASN A 89 22.35 -1.41 24.83
CA ASN A 89 21.35 -1.27 25.87
C ASN A 89 20.77 0.14 25.78
N HIS A 90 20.39 0.54 24.56
CA HIS A 90 19.72 1.79 24.29
C HIS A 90 18.24 1.60 24.56
N ALA A 91 17.62 2.57 25.22
CA ALA A 91 16.21 2.47 25.60
C ALA A 91 15.29 2.20 24.39
N LEU A 92 15.60 2.77 23.22
CA LEU A 92 14.85 2.56 21.99
C LEU A 92 14.87 1.11 21.48
N MET A 93 15.91 0.33 21.75
CA MET A 93 15.96 -1.10 21.37
C MET A 93 14.84 -1.91 22.06
N LYS A 94 14.43 -1.50 23.27
CA LYS A 94 13.35 -2.16 24.04
C LYS A 94 11.97 -1.92 23.44
N LYS A 95 11.81 -0.93 22.56
CA LYS A 95 10.55 -0.66 21.85
C LYS A 95 10.33 -1.60 20.65
N LEU A 96 11.38 -2.31 20.22
CA LEU A 96 11.34 -3.22 19.09
C LEU A 96 11.05 -4.66 19.54
N ASN A 97 10.29 -5.40 18.74
CA ASN A 97 10.15 -6.85 18.92
C ASN A 97 11.43 -7.60 18.48
N GLU A 98 11.51 -8.90 18.73
CA GLU A 98 12.71 -9.70 18.45
C GLU A 98 13.18 -9.61 16.98
N LYS A 99 12.26 -9.75 16.00
CA LYS A 99 12.60 -9.68 14.57
C LYS A 99 13.04 -8.29 14.13
N GLN A 100 12.42 -7.26 14.67
CA GLN A 100 12.83 -5.87 14.46
C GLN A 100 14.21 -5.59 15.07
N GLN A 101 14.49 -6.11 16.27
CA GLN A 101 15.80 -5.99 16.90
C GLN A 101 16.91 -6.69 16.11
N GLN A 102 16.61 -7.80 15.40
CA GLN A 102 17.61 -8.46 14.54
C GLN A 102 18.12 -7.52 13.44
N THR A 103 17.23 -6.86 12.71
CA THR A 103 17.63 -5.84 11.71
C THR A 103 18.41 -4.69 12.36
N ALA A 104 17.92 -4.17 13.50
CA ALA A 104 18.57 -3.06 14.16
C ALA A 104 19.99 -3.42 14.65
N LYS A 105 20.19 -4.61 15.25
CA LYS A 105 21.50 -5.06 15.72
C LYS A 105 22.54 -5.15 14.60
N LEU A 106 22.14 -5.61 13.41
CA LEU A 106 23.04 -5.64 12.25
C LEU A 106 23.51 -4.23 11.87
N LEU A 107 22.60 -3.27 11.75
CA LEU A 107 22.94 -1.91 11.35
C LEU A 107 23.68 -1.12 12.44
N LEU A 108 23.49 -1.51 13.70
CA LEU A 108 24.17 -0.87 14.81
C LEU A 108 25.49 -1.56 15.18
N SER A 109 25.85 -2.65 14.51
CA SER A 109 27.15 -3.30 14.69
C SER A 109 28.29 -2.38 14.22
N ARG A 110 29.53 -2.72 14.61
CA ARG A 110 30.73 -2.03 14.10
C ARG A 110 31.06 -2.41 12.66
N GLU A 111 30.52 -3.52 12.19
CA GLU A 111 30.79 -4.03 10.85
C GLU A 111 29.94 -3.33 9.79
N SER A 112 30.45 -3.38 8.56
CA SER A 112 29.72 -2.87 7.41
C SER A 112 28.76 -3.92 6.88
N HIS A 113 27.46 -3.61 6.95
CA HIS A 113 26.40 -4.49 6.50
C HIS A 113 25.55 -3.86 5.40
N PHE A 114 25.24 -4.68 4.40
CA PHE A 114 24.13 -4.45 3.50
C PHE A 114 22.96 -5.33 3.95
N VAL A 115 21.91 -4.71 4.50
CA VAL A 115 20.73 -5.41 5.00
C VAL A 115 19.54 -5.13 4.10
N PHE A 116 18.93 -6.19 3.59
CA PHE A 116 17.58 -6.13 3.04
C PHE A 116 16.59 -6.62 4.10
N GLN A 117 15.62 -5.79 4.45
CA GLN A 117 14.54 -6.14 5.35
C GLN A 117 13.25 -6.35 4.56
N HIS A 118 12.82 -7.60 4.46
CA HIS A 118 11.49 -7.91 3.95
C HIS A 118 10.44 -7.58 5.00
N ALA A 119 9.51 -6.68 4.66
CA ALA A 119 8.59 -6.10 5.63
C ALA A 119 7.16 -5.94 5.09
N PRO A 120 6.27 -6.91 5.36
CA PRO A 120 4.85 -6.87 5.07
C PRO A 120 4.11 -5.62 5.62
N PRO A 121 2.86 -5.36 5.21
CA PRO A 121 2.07 -4.23 5.70
C PRO A 121 1.91 -4.24 7.21
N GLY A 122 2.19 -3.10 7.85
CA GLY A 122 1.90 -2.90 9.28
C GLY A 122 2.86 -3.59 10.25
N VAL A 123 3.99 -4.12 9.78
CA VAL A 123 5.01 -4.77 10.64
C VAL A 123 6.02 -3.80 11.27
N GLY A 124 5.89 -2.49 11.01
CA GLY A 124 6.75 -1.45 11.59
C GLY A 124 8.07 -1.22 10.86
N LYS A 125 8.13 -1.37 9.53
CA LYS A 125 9.35 -1.13 8.73
C LYS A 125 9.95 0.27 8.90
N THR A 126 9.12 1.29 8.74
CA THR A 126 9.43 2.71 8.94
C THR A 126 9.86 2.98 10.39
N TYR A 127 9.23 2.30 11.35
CA TYR A 127 9.58 2.39 12.77
C TYR A 127 10.98 1.85 13.08
N VAL A 128 11.36 0.70 12.49
CA VAL A 128 12.71 0.15 12.64
C VAL A 128 13.75 1.09 12.04
N ALA A 129 13.51 1.61 10.84
CA ALA A 129 14.39 2.57 10.19
C ALA A 129 14.57 3.84 11.03
N ALA A 130 13.50 4.39 11.60
CA ALA A 130 13.55 5.54 12.50
C ALA A 130 14.33 5.24 13.78
N ILE A 131 14.10 4.10 14.44
CA ILE A 131 14.84 3.72 15.66
C ILE A 131 16.33 3.53 15.37
N VAL A 132 16.69 2.89 14.26
CA VAL A 132 18.10 2.71 13.88
C VAL A 132 18.76 4.06 13.65
N ALA A 133 18.12 4.95 12.89
CA ALA A 133 18.64 6.29 12.65
C ALA A 133 18.80 7.08 13.96
N ALA A 134 17.78 7.08 14.83
CA ALA A 134 17.81 7.75 16.13
C ALA A 134 18.98 7.25 17.00
N ILE A 135 19.14 5.93 17.13
CA ILE A 135 20.23 5.35 17.93
C ILE A 135 21.59 5.73 17.36
N LEU A 136 21.80 5.60 16.04
CA LEU A 136 23.06 5.97 15.39
C LEU A 136 23.39 7.45 15.64
N LEU A 137 22.41 8.35 15.48
CA LEU A 137 22.60 9.78 15.72
C LEU A 137 22.97 10.09 17.18
N SER A 138 22.45 9.33 18.13
CA SER A 138 22.79 9.46 19.56
C SER A 138 24.20 8.98 19.91
N ILE A 139 24.69 7.91 19.27
CA ILE A 139 25.93 7.24 19.68
C ILE A 139 27.13 7.54 18.77
N GLU A 140 26.91 7.93 17.52
CA GLU A 140 27.94 8.23 16.52
C GLU A 140 27.87 9.70 16.07
N LYS A 141 28.76 10.56 16.60
CA LYS A 141 28.77 12.00 16.27
C LYS A 141 28.98 12.28 14.78
N GLU A 142 29.85 11.51 14.14
CA GLU A 142 30.22 11.70 12.73
C GLU A 142 29.30 10.96 11.73
N VAL A 143 28.23 10.30 12.22
CA VAL A 143 27.32 9.58 11.32
C VAL A 143 26.59 10.55 10.41
N LYS A 144 26.52 10.21 9.12
CA LYS A 144 25.73 10.93 8.12
C LYS A 144 24.76 9.97 7.45
N ILE A 145 23.47 10.20 7.68
CA ILE A 145 22.39 9.30 7.29
C ILE A 145 21.63 9.92 6.12
N ALA A 146 21.65 9.24 4.98
CA ALA A 146 20.77 9.53 3.86
C ALA A 146 19.54 8.64 3.96
N ILE A 147 18.38 9.26 4.10
CA ILE A 147 17.10 8.60 4.08
C ILE A 147 16.44 8.86 2.74
N VAL A 148 16.22 7.78 1.99
CA VAL A 148 15.72 7.81 0.63
C VAL A 148 14.43 7.00 0.52
N THR A 149 13.46 7.52 -0.22
CA THR A 149 12.25 6.79 -0.59
C THR A 149 11.92 6.98 -2.06
N ALA A 150 11.10 6.09 -2.63
CA ALA A 150 10.62 6.26 -4.00
C ALA A 150 9.61 7.41 -4.15
N ALA A 151 8.89 7.77 -3.08
CA ALA A 151 7.78 8.71 -3.11
C ALA A 151 7.75 9.65 -1.90
N ASN A 152 7.24 10.87 -2.10
CA ASN A 152 7.24 11.92 -1.06
C ASN A 152 6.41 11.60 0.19
N LEU A 153 5.36 10.77 0.07
CA LEU A 153 4.48 10.47 1.19
C LEU A 153 5.15 9.53 2.22
N PRO A 154 5.72 8.38 1.83
CA PRO A 154 6.58 7.59 2.71
C PRO A 154 7.71 8.42 3.33
N LEU A 155 8.31 9.34 2.56
CA LEU A 155 9.34 10.24 3.08
C LEU A 155 8.82 11.08 4.25
N ALA A 156 7.69 11.77 4.07
CA ALA A 156 7.09 12.60 5.11
C ALA A 156 6.75 11.79 6.36
N LYS A 157 6.23 10.57 6.18
CA LYS A 157 5.95 9.66 7.30
C LYS A 157 7.20 9.27 8.08
N LEU A 158 8.30 8.97 7.39
CA LEU A 158 9.53 8.60 8.08
C LEU A 158 10.22 9.82 8.73
N VAL A 159 10.09 11.03 8.17
CA VAL A 159 10.50 12.27 8.86
C VAL A 159 9.72 12.41 10.16
N GLN A 160 8.40 12.24 10.11
CA GLN A 160 7.54 12.31 11.30
C GLN A 160 7.91 11.23 12.32
N GLU A 161 8.08 9.98 11.88
CA GLU A 161 8.44 8.86 12.75
C GLU A 161 9.79 9.08 13.44
N LEU A 162 10.80 9.57 12.71
CA LEU A 162 12.09 9.91 13.33
C LEU A 162 11.94 11.05 14.33
N ASN A 163 11.17 12.09 14.01
CA ASN A 163 10.90 13.19 14.93
C ASN A 163 10.23 12.70 16.22
N ASP A 164 9.26 11.79 16.11
CA ASP A 164 8.49 11.26 17.24
C ASP A 164 9.34 10.31 18.12
N VAL A 165 10.30 9.61 17.51
CA VAL A 165 11.19 8.66 18.21
C VAL A 165 12.42 9.34 18.81
N PHE A 166 13.06 10.23 18.05
CA PHE A 166 14.33 10.86 18.39
C PHE A 166 14.15 12.16 19.20
N GLY A 167 13.02 12.82 19.01
CA GLY A 167 12.71 14.13 19.59
C GLY A 167 12.99 15.26 18.62
N CYS A 168 12.19 16.33 18.71
CA CYS A 168 12.24 17.42 17.74
C CYS A 168 13.53 18.24 17.85
N ASP A 169 14.02 18.46 19.06
CA ASP A 169 15.20 19.30 19.32
C ASP A 169 16.47 18.52 18.97
N GLU A 170 16.54 17.24 19.33
CA GLU A 170 17.62 16.33 18.96
C GLU A 170 17.73 16.19 17.43
N MET A 171 16.58 16.11 16.75
CA MET A 171 16.53 16.06 15.29
C MET A 171 16.96 17.39 14.66
N GLU A 172 16.64 18.54 15.26
CA GLU A 172 17.11 19.86 14.82
C GLU A 172 18.64 19.98 14.98
N GLU A 173 19.17 19.62 16.15
CA GLU A 173 20.61 19.63 16.46
C GLU A 173 21.44 18.70 15.57
N SER A 174 20.83 17.65 15.03
CA SER A 174 21.48 16.78 14.04
C SER A 174 21.66 17.42 12.66
N GLY A 175 21.23 18.67 12.46
CA GLY A 175 21.26 19.31 11.14
C GLY A 175 20.34 18.61 10.15
N SER A 176 19.20 18.09 10.62
CA SER A 176 18.27 17.36 9.76
C SER A 176 17.60 18.28 8.76
N VAL A 177 17.45 17.80 7.52
CA VAL A 177 16.73 18.52 6.46
C VAL A 177 15.96 17.56 5.55
N ALA A 178 14.74 17.93 5.22
CA ALA A 178 13.87 17.20 4.33
C ALA A 178 13.54 17.99 3.06
N PHE A 179 13.83 17.37 1.92
CA PHE A 179 13.63 17.95 0.59
C PHE A 179 12.37 17.40 -0.06
N PHE A 180 11.46 18.29 -0.42
CA PHE A 180 10.18 17.93 -1.05
C PHE A 180 10.00 18.64 -2.39
N SER A 181 9.44 17.93 -3.36
CA SER A 181 9.09 18.54 -4.64
C SER A 181 7.97 19.58 -4.46
N GLY A 182 7.89 20.56 -5.36
CA GLY A 182 6.79 21.52 -5.35
C GLY A 182 5.39 20.88 -5.42
N TYR A 183 5.26 19.75 -6.13
CA TYR A 183 4.02 18.97 -6.14
C TYR A 183 3.69 18.40 -4.76
N ALA A 184 4.68 17.90 -4.02
CA ALA A 184 4.49 17.38 -2.67
C ALA A 184 4.09 18.47 -1.68
N LYS A 185 4.71 19.65 -1.78
CA LYS A 185 4.36 20.84 -0.96
C LYS A 185 2.90 21.26 -1.11
N GLU A 186 2.38 21.18 -2.33
CA GLU A 186 0.98 21.50 -2.60
C GLU A 186 0.04 20.37 -2.17
N LYS A 187 0.35 19.11 -2.55
CA LYS A 187 -0.52 17.96 -2.29
C LYS A 187 -0.58 17.56 -0.82
N TYR A 188 0.53 17.70 -0.09
CA TYR A 188 0.67 17.23 1.30
C TYR A 188 0.90 18.39 2.28
N LYS A 189 0.38 19.58 1.95
CA LYS A 189 0.61 20.83 2.70
C LYS A 189 0.41 20.67 4.21
N GLU A 190 -0.72 20.11 4.64
CA GLU A 190 -1.05 19.96 6.07
C GLU A 190 -0.08 19.05 6.82
N MET A 191 0.35 17.96 6.19
CA MET A 191 1.33 17.03 6.76
C MET A 191 2.71 17.66 6.83
N LEU A 192 3.12 18.37 5.78
CA LEU A 192 4.41 19.06 5.75
C LEU A 192 4.48 20.22 6.73
N GLU A 193 3.35 20.83 7.08
CA GLU A 193 3.33 21.89 8.08
C GLU A 193 3.63 21.37 9.49
N LYS A 194 3.31 20.11 9.79
CA LYS A 194 3.76 19.43 11.01
C LYS A 194 5.27 19.20 11.04
N LEU A 195 5.91 19.20 9.87
CA LEU A 195 7.34 18.96 9.69
C LEU A 195 8.14 20.24 9.40
N LYS A 196 7.52 21.41 9.58
CA LYS A 196 8.05 22.72 9.14
C LYS A 196 9.51 22.95 9.57
N ARG A 197 9.85 22.63 10.82
CA ARG A 197 11.21 22.77 11.37
C ARG A 197 12.27 22.03 10.56
N HIS A 198 11.90 20.89 9.98
CA HIS A 198 12.78 20.02 9.20
C HIS A 198 12.76 20.34 7.70
N LEU A 199 11.93 21.28 7.25
CA LEU A 199 11.89 21.67 5.83
C LEU A 199 13.00 22.66 5.51
N LEU A 200 13.53 22.56 4.29
CA LEU A 200 14.55 23.48 3.77
C LEU A 200 14.19 24.96 3.98
N ILE A 201 12.91 25.33 3.82
CA ILE A 201 12.45 26.71 3.97
C ILE A 201 12.77 27.28 5.36
N SER A 202 12.57 26.50 6.42
CA SER A 202 12.84 26.97 7.79
C SER A 202 14.33 27.10 8.06
N LYS A 203 15.15 26.29 7.41
CA LYS A 203 16.62 26.34 7.56
C LYS A 203 17.24 27.57 6.92
N ILE A 204 16.79 27.91 5.72
CA ILE A 204 17.37 29.00 4.93
C ILE A 204 16.74 30.37 5.22
N SER A 205 15.61 30.42 5.95
CA SER A 205 15.00 31.69 6.37
C SER A 205 15.72 32.31 7.57
N ASN A 206 16.69 31.63 8.16
CA ASN A 206 17.49 32.14 9.25
C ASN A 206 18.53 33.15 8.73
N GLU A 207 18.51 34.38 9.27
CA GLU A 207 19.45 35.46 8.90
C GLU A 207 20.92 35.06 9.07
N GLU A 208 21.26 34.27 10.10
CA GLU A 208 22.62 33.77 10.30
C GLU A 208 23.06 32.87 9.15
N ILE A 209 22.15 32.04 8.62
CA ILE A 209 22.43 31.18 7.46
C ILE A 209 22.53 32.03 6.19
N ILE A 210 21.63 33.01 6.00
CA ILE A 210 21.65 33.91 4.85
C ILE A 210 22.98 34.68 4.80
N SER A 211 23.52 35.09 5.95
CA SER A 211 24.79 35.81 6.04
C SER A 211 26.01 35.00 5.60
N LYS A 212 25.91 33.66 5.53
CA LYS A 212 27.00 32.77 5.09
C LYS A 212 27.16 32.70 3.58
N PHE A 213 26.19 33.18 2.80
CA PHE A 213 26.28 33.14 1.34
C PHE A 213 27.09 34.32 0.81
N GLU A 214 28.08 34.03 -0.03
CA GLU A 214 29.06 35.02 -0.49
C GLU A 214 28.52 35.93 -1.61
N THR A 215 27.59 35.44 -2.43
CA THR A 215 27.13 36.16 -3.62
C THR A 215 25.71 36.71 -3.47
N GLN A 216 25.49 37.92 -4.01
CA GLN A 216 24.15 38.51 -4.09
C GLN A 216 23.18 37.66 -4.92
N ASP A 217 23.68 36.87 -5.88
CA ASP A 217 22.83 36.03 -6.72
C ASP A 217 22.32 34.79 -5.96
N ASP A 218 23.12 34.23 -5.06
CA ASP A 218 22.69 33.12 -4.19
C ASP A 218 21.61 33.59 -3.21
N VAL A 219 21.81 34.76 -2.58
CA VAL A 219 20.82 35.39 -1.70
C VAL A 219 19.50 35.64 -2.46
N LYS A 220 19.56 36.18 -3.69
CA LYS A 220 18.36 36.37 -4.53
C LYS A 220 17.64 35.06 -4.85
N GLU A 221 18.37 33.98 -5.11
CA GLU A 221 17.75 32.67 -5.39
C GLU A 221 17.08 32.09 -4.13
N ILE A 222 17.66 32.31 -2.95
CA ILE A 222 17.05 31.95 -1.65
C ILE A 222 15.78 32.77 -1.41
N GLU A 223 15.83 34.10 -1.55
CA GLU A 223 14.67 34.98 -1.40
C GLU A 223 13.54 34.60 -2.38
N THR A 224 13.90 34.31 -3.64
CA THR A 224 12.97 33.85 -4.67
C THR A 224 12.35 32.52 -4.28
N TYR A 225 13.13 31.61 -3.71
CA TYR A 225 12.62 30.34 -3.22
C TYR A 225 11.66 30.55 -2.05
N CYS A 226 12.01 31.37 -1.06
CA CYS A 226 11.16 31.66 0.10
C CYS A 226 9.82 32.24 -0.33
N LYS A 227 9.83 33.21 -1.25
CA LYS A 227 8.62 33.79 -1.83
C LYS A 227 7.76 32.75 -2.56
N ASN A 228 8.38 31.87 -3.34
CA ASN A 228 7.65 30.87 -4.11
C ASN A 228 7.18 29.68 -3.26
N PHE A 229 7.79 29.42 -2.11
CA PHE A 229 7.45 28.29 -1.25
C PHE A 229 5.96 28.28 -0.89
N GLU A 230 5.41 29.43 -0.53
CA GLU A 230 3.99 29.56 -0.16
C GLU A 230 3.09 29.82 -1.36
N VAL A 231 3.52 30.72 -2.27
CA VAL A 231 2.66 31.24 -3.33
C VAL A 231 2.61 30.30 -4.54
N ARG A 232 3.75 29.72 -4.92
CA ARG A 232 3.90 28.90 -6.14
C ARG A 232 4.87 27.73 -5.90
N PRO A 233 4.53 26.76 -5.05
CA PRO A 233 5.44 25.69 -4.65
C PRO A 233 6.06 24.94 -5.84
N ARG A 234 5.32 24.73 -6.93
CA ARG A 234 5.79 24.08 -8.16
C ARG A 234 6.90 24.82 -8.90
N LEU A 235 7.04 26.13 -8.68
CA LEU A 235 8.11 26.95 -9.26
C LEU A 235 9.32 27.05 -8.34
N THR A 236 9.28 26.44 -7.15
CA THR A 236 10.45 26.40 -6.27
C THR A 236 11.56 25.58 -6.91
N LYS A 237 12.74 26.17 -7.03
CA LYS A 237 13.95 25.46 -7.46
C LYS A 237 14.59 24.74 -6.27
N GLU A 238 13.82 23.89 -5.57
CA GLU A 238 14.23 23.17 -4.35
C GLU A 238 15.67 22.66 -4.43
N ARG A 239 15.98 21.95 -5.53
CA ARG A 239 17.30 21.36 -5.78
C ARG A 239 18.43 22.39 -5.77
N LYS A 240 18.23 23.55 -6.41
CA LYS A 240 19.28 24.58 -6.51
C LYS A 240 19.60 25.13 -5.12
N VAL A 241 18.55 25.44 -4.35
CA VAL A 241 18.69 25.98 -2.99
C VAL A 241 19.19 24.93 -2.00
N ALA A 242 18.81 23.67 -2.18
CA ALA A 242 19.33 22.54 -1.41
C ALA A 242 20.86 22.40 -1.57
N ASN A 243 21.38 22.55 -2.80
CA ASN A 243 22.82 22.54 -3.03
C ASN A 243 23.53 23.69 -2.31
N LEU A 244 23.03 24.93 -2.45
CA LEU A 244 23.57 26.10 -1.75
C LEU A 244 23.58 25.88 -0.23
N TYR A 245 22.46 25.44 0.33
CA TYR A 245 22.35 25.19 1.77
C TYR A 245 23.36 24.13 2.25
N SER A 246 23.61 23.10 1.44
CA SER A 246 24.55 22.02 1.77
C SER A 246 26.01 22.47 1.77
N GLU A 247 26.34 23.61 1.16
CA GLU A 247 27.70 24.18 1.16
C GLU A 247 28.03 24.91 2.48
N VAL A 248 27.00 25.40 3.19
CA VAL A 248 27.15 26.24 4.39
C VAL A 248 26.67 25.58 5.68
N ALA A 249 26.01 24.42 5.58
CA ALA A 249 25.44 23.68 6.70
C ALA A 249 26.03 22.27 6.83
N ASP A 250 26.29 21.84 8.06
CA ASP A 250 26.65 20.46 8.33
C ASP A 250 25.40 19.60 8.51
N LEU A 251 25.11 18.78 7.51
CA LEU A 251 23.94 17.91 7.46
C LEU A 251 24.32 16.50 7.92
N ARG A 252 23.80 16.04 9.06
CA ARG A 252 23.93 14.63 9.48
C ARG A 252 22.75 13.77 9.07
N VAL A 253 21.58 14.36 8.79
CA VAL A 253 20.40 13.62 8.33
C VAL A 253 19.75 14.32 7.14
N VAL A 254 19.68 13.62 6.01
CA VAL A 254 19.03 14.14 4.81
C VAL A 254 17.89 13.22 4.40
N PHE A 255 16.67 13.78 4.34
CA PHE A 255 15.49 13.10 3.83
C PHE A 255 15.21 13.54 2.41
N THR A 256 15.12 12.59 1.49
CA THR A 256 14.92 12.91 0.09
C THR A 256 14.20 11.79 -0.66
N THR A 257 13.54 12.15 -1.77
CA THR A 257 13.10 11.13 -2.73
C THR A 257 14.27 10.71 -3.59
N VAL A 258 14.24 9.50 -4.15
CA VAL A 258 15.34 8.96 -4.97
C VAL A 258 15.75 9.89 -6.12
N SER A 259 14.79 10.52 -6.81
CA SER A 259 15.06 11.46 -7.90
C SER A 259 15.79 12.73 -7.43
N MET A 260 15.46 13.21 -6.23
CA MET A 260 16.16 14.33 -5.62
C MET A 260 17.53 13.90 -5.09
N ALA A 261 17.64 12.71 -4.47
CA ALA A 261 18.89 12.13 -4.00
C ALA A 261 19.96 12.07 -5.11
N GLU A 262 19.61 11.56 -6.30
CA GLU A 262 20.52 11.51 -7.46
C GLU A 262 21.04 12.90 -7.87
N SER A 263 20.25 13.95 -7.59
CA SER A 263 20.63 15.33 -7.90
C SER A 263 21.53 15.96 -6.83
N LEU A 264 21.43 15.51 -5.58
CA LEU A 264 22.18 16.00 -4.42
C LEU A 264 23.41 15.13 -4.09
N ILE A 265 23.69 14.14 -4.95
CA ILE A 265 24.68 13.09 -4.68
C ILE A 265 26.12 13.62 -4.50
N HIS A 266 26.43 14.76 -5.10
CA HIS A 266 27.74 15.42 -5.03
C HIS A 266 27.78 16.60 -4.04
N THR A 267 26.69 16.83 -3.31
CA THR A 267 26.53 17.93 -2.37
C THR A 267 26.07 17.37 -1.03
N ALA A 268 24.77 17.43 -0.73
CA ALA A 268 24.17 17.03 0.54
C ALA A 268 24.48 15.58 0.94
N LEU A 269 24.72 14.69 -0.04
CA LEU A 269 24.86 13.26 0.19
C LEU A 269 26.28 12.70 0.04
N ASP A 270 27.28 13.51 -0.33
CA ASP A 270 28.65 13.03 -0.58
C ASP A 270 29.29 12.39 0.67
N GLY A 271 28.98 12.96 1.84
CA GLY A 271 29.48 12.48 3.14
C GLY A 271 28.73 11.29 3.74
N THR A 272 27.73 10.73 3.05
CA THR A 272 26.84 9.70 3.63
C THR A 272 27.59 8.45 4.05
N THR A 273 27.43 8.05 5.32
CA THR A 273 27.97 6.79 5.88
C THR A 273 26.90 5.72 6.00
N VAL A 274 25.62 6.10 6.13
CA VAL A 274 24.48 5.18 6.25
C VAL A 274 23.39 5.55 5.25
N LEU A 275 23.01 4.61 4.40
CA LEU A 275 21.89 4.76 3.47
C LEU A 275 20.70 3.93 3.96
N ILE A 276 19.56 4.58 4.20
CA ILE A 276 18.28 3.92 4.48
C ILE A 276 17.36 4.17 3.29
N PHE A 277 16.92 3.09 2.64
CA PHE A 277 15.97 3.13 1.53
C PHE A 277 14.65 2.46 1.96
N ASP A 278 13.62 3.26 2.25
CA ASP A 278 12.27 2.76 2.60
C ASP A 278 11.35 2.76 1.37
N GLU A 279 10.34 1.88 1.40
CA GLU A 279 9.45 1.55 0.27
C GLU A 279 10.22 1.17 -1.00
N ALA A 280 11.28 0.37 -0.81
CA ALA A 280 12.23 0.00 -1.85
C ALA A 280 11.60 -0.73 -3.04
N THR A 281 10.48 -1.43 -2.84
CA THR A 281 9.79 -2.15 -3.93
C THR A 281 9.41 -1.22 -5.09
N GLN A 282 9.16 0.06 -4.80
CA GLN A 282 8.81 1.08 -5.80
C GLN A 282 10.01 1.78 -6.44
N GLY A 283 11.24 1.53 -5.97
CA GLY A 283 12.44 2.10 -6.56
C GLY A 283 13.14 1.10 -7.48
N SER A 284 13.68 1.59 -8.60
CA SER A 284 14.40 0.74 -9.53
C SER A 284 15.81 0.40 -9.05
N TRP A 285 16.30 -0.78 -9.43
CA TRP A 285 17.65 -1.23 -9.08
C TRP A 285 18.75 -0.25 -9.52
N VAL A 286 18.65 0.33 -10.72
CA VAL A 286 19.65 1.30 -11.22
C VAL A 286 19.78 2.53 -10.32
N CYS A 287 18.71 2.93 -9.63
CA CYS A 287 18.78 4.05 -8.70
C CYS A 287 19.61 3.67 -7.47
N LEU A 288 19.37 2.50 -6.88
CA LEU A 288 20.14 2.01 -5.74
C LEU A 288 21.62 1.87 -6.10
N ALA A 289 21.93 1.19 -7.22
CA ALA A 289 23.29 1.02 -7.71
C ALA A 289 23.98 2.37 -7.95
N HIS A 290 23.26 3.36 -8.50
CA HIS A 290 23.81 4.70 -8.69
C HIS A 290 24.14 5.39 -7.36
N LEU A 291 23.23 5.34 -6.37
CA LEU A 291 23.47 5.96 -5.06
C LEU A 291 24.68 5.32 -4.36
N VAL A 292 24.72 3.98 -4.27
CA VAL A 292 25.84 3.25 -3.64
C VAL A 292 27.16 3.55 -4.36
N ALA A 293 27.17 3.64 -5.70
CA ALA A 293 28.38 3.93 -6.48
C ALA A 293 28.95 5.34 -6.23
N ARG A 294 28.11 6.27 -5.76
CA ARG A 294 28.45 7.68 -5.62
C ARG A 294 28.54 8.17 -4.17
N MET A 295 28.36 7.28 -3.19
CA MET A 295 28.57 7.56 -1.77
C MET A 295 29.89 6.90 -1.31
N PRO A 296 31.04 7.58 -1.45
CA PRO A 296 32.36 6.97 -1.20
C PRO A 296 32.59 6.58 0.28
N LYS A 297 31.89 7.23 1.21
CA LYS A 297 31.99 6.96 2.65
C LYS A 297 30.97 5.94 3.16
N LEU A 298 30.21 5.31 2.26
CA LEU A 298 29.11 4.43 2.63
C LEU A 298 29.62 3.17 3.33
N GLU A 299 29.09 2.91 4.52
CA GLU A 299 29.48 1.77 5.36
C GLU A 299 28.32 0.83 5.64
N LYS A 300 27.10 1.35 5.71
CA LYS A 300 25.90 0.60 6.08
C LYS A 300 24.76 0.94 5.15
N VAL A 301 24.03 -0.08 4.71
CA VAL A 301 22.85 0.08 3.87
C VAL A 301 21.70 -0.72 4.45
N LEU A 302 20.57 -0.05 4.66
CA LEU A 302 19.28 -0.68 4.93
C LEU A 302 18.37 -0.44 3.74
N VAL A 303 17.93 -1.50 3.08
CA VAL A 303 16.84 -1.46 2.11
C VAL A 303 15.66 -2.17 2.72
N THR A 304 14.51 -1.51 2.84
CA THR A 304 13.29 -2.10 3.40
C THR A 304 12.12 -1.98 2.44
N GLY A 305 11.37 -3.06 2.30
CA GLY A 305 10.32 -3.19 1.30
C GLY A 305 9.62 -4.53 1.37
N ASP A 306 8.62 -4.70 0.52
CA ASP A 306 7.84 -5.93 0.42
C ASP A 306 7.72 -6.32 -1.05
N GLN A 307 8.28 -7.47 -1.41
CA GLN A 307 8.29 -7.97 -2.79
C GLN A 307 6.87 -8.33 -3.29
N LEU A 308 5.93 -8.53 -2.37
CA LEU A 308 4.55 -8.89 -2.65
C LEU A 308 3.61 -7.67 -2.68
N GLN A 309 4.14 -6.46 -2.47
CA GLN A 309 3.44 -5.19 -2.67
C GLN A 309 3.74 -4.56 -4.03
N LEU A 310 3.15 -3.39 -4.30
CA LEU A 310 3.27 -2.70 -5.59
C LEU A 310 4.72 -2.39 -5.94
N GLY A 311 5.18 -2.95 -7.05
CA GLY A 311 6.48 -2.66 -7.65
C GLY A 311 6.53 -1.42 -8.54
N VAL A 312 7.65 -1.25 -9.24
CA VAL A 312 7.89 -0.17 -10.19
C VAL A 312 6.90 -0.24 -11.35
N HIS A 313 6.34 0.90 -11.75
CA HIS A 313 5.39 0.96 -12.87
C HIS A 313 6.09 1.02 -14.23
N LEU A 314 6.28 -0.14 -14.86
CA LEU A 314 6.98 -0.27 -16.14
C LEU A 314 6.06 -0.43 -17.36
N GLN A 315 4.75 -0.50 -17.17
CA GLN A 315 3.80 -0.88 -18.24
C GLN A 315 3.72 0.09 -19.41
N LYS A 316 4.02 1.37 -19.18
CA LYS A 316 4.08 2.37 -20.26
C LYS A 316 5.34 2.22 -21.11
N LEU A 317 6.31 1.41 -20.67
CA LEU A 317 7.51 1.13 -21.43
C LEU A 317 7.29 -0.06 -22.36
N PRO A 318 7.94 -0.08 -23.54
CA PRO A 318 8.01 -1.26 -24.39
C PRO A 318 8.46 -2.50 -23.60
N PRO A 319 7.90 -3.70 -23.84
CA PRO A 319 8.24 -4.92 -23.09
C PRO A 319 9.73 -5.21 -23.01
N LEU A 320 10.48 -4.93 -24.07
CA LEU A 320 11.94 -5.07 -24.11
C LEU A 320 12.65 -4.28 -23.01
N LEU A 321 12.12 -3.11 -22.63
CA LEU A 321 12.71 -2.23 -21.60
C LEU A 321 12.22 -2.56 -20.19
N GLN A 322 11.25 -3.45 -20.03
CA GLN A 322 10.69 -3.79 -18.72
C GLN A 322 11.59 -4.72 -17.92
N SER A 323 12.57 -5.38 -18.56
CA SER A 323 13.51 -6.28 -17.91
C SER A 323 14.92 -6.18 -18.48
N GLY A 324 15.95 -6.44 -17.67
CA GLY A 324 17.36 -6.50 -18.08
C GLY A 324 18.08 -5.16 -18.14
N PHE A 325 17.36 -4.05 -17.92
CA PHE A 325 17.89 -2.69 -17.89
C PHE A 325 18.03 -2.13 -16.47
N GLY A 326 17.74 -2.95 -15.44
CA GLY A 326 17.76 -2.56 -14.02
C GLY A 326 16.67 -1.56 -13.66
N LEU A 327 15.63 -1.47 -14.49
CA LEU A 327 14.42 -0.68 -14.21
C LEU A 327 13.44 -1.44 -13.30
N GLU A 328 13.64 -2.75 -13.14
CA GLU A 328 12.90 -3.59 -12.20
C GLU A 328 13.10 -3.12 -10.76
N SER A 329 12.27 -3.64 -9.86
CA SER A 329 12.39 -3.34 -8.45
C SER A 329 13.77 -3.72 -7.93
N MET A 330 14.37 -2.85 -7.12
CA MET A 330 15.61 -3.22 -6.43
C MET A 330 15.41 -4.40 -5.48
N VAL A 331 14.20 -4.58 -4.93
CA VAL A 331 13.88 -5.69 -4.04
C VAL A 331 14.05 -7.03 -4.76
N ASP A 332 13.53 -7.14 -5.98
CA ASP A 332 13.61 -8.37 -6.78
C ASP A 332 15.08 -8.81 -6.99
N GLN A 333 15.99 -7.85 -7.15
CA GLN A 333 17.41 -8.10 -7.33
C GLN A 333 18.11 -8.44 -6.01
N LEU A 334 17.77 -7.74 -4.91
CA LEU A 334 18.39 -7.93 -3.61
C LEU A 334 18.03 -9.28 -2.99
N VAL A 335 16.82 -9.78 -3.21
CA VAL A 335 16.38 -11.11 -2.78
C VAL A 335 17.25 -12.22 -3.37
N MET A 336 17.77 -11.99 -4.58
CA MET A 336 18.63 -12.93 -5.30
C MET A 336 20.12 -12.76 -4.98
N SER A 337 20.50 -11.72 -4.22
CA SER A 337 21.91 -11.44 -3.93
C SER A 337 22.41 -12.26 -2.74
N PRO A 338 23.47 -13.08 -2.91
CA PRO A 338 23.99 -13.92 -1.83
C PRO A 338 24.72 -13.13 -0.74
N THR A 339 25.21 -11.93 -1.07
CA THR A 339 26.02 -11.08 -0.20
C THR A 339 25.16 -10.12 0.64
N VAL A 340 23.86 -10.04 0.36
CA VAL A 340 22.91 -9.19 1.08
C VAL A 340 22.35 -9.97 2.28
N VAL A 341 22.52 -9.42 3.48
CA VAL A 341 21.93 -10.00 4.68
C VAL A 341 20.42 -9.76 4.66
N GLN A 342 19.65 -10.83 4.62
CA GLN A 342 18.19 -10.75 4.60
C GLN A 342 17.60 -10.89 6.00
N THR A 343 16.77 -9.94 6.40
CA THR A 343 15.95 -10.01 7.61
C THR A 343 14.48 -9.96 7.23
N ARG A 344 13.60 -10.55 8.07
CA ARG A 344 12.16 -10.58 7.81
C ARG A 344 11.38 -10.15 9.04
N LEU A 345 10.42 -9.26 8.84
CA LEU A 345 9.45 -8.88 9.87
C LEU A 345 8.14 -9.65 9.64
N THR A 346 7.57 -10.23 10.69
CA THR A 346 6.41 -11.14 10.57
C THR A 346 5.17 -10.64 11.31
N THR A 347 5.35 -9.81 12.34
CA THR A 347 4.28 -9.43 13.26
C THR A 347 3.61 -8.11 12.85
N CYS A 348 2.33 -8.15 12.48
CA CYS A 348 1.53 -7.00 12.05
C CYS A 348 0.85 -6.29 13.23
N TYR A 349 1.09 -4.99 13.40
CA TYR A 349 0.49 -4.17 14.46
C TYR A 349 -0.64 -3.26 13.97
N ARG A 350 -0.94 -3.27 12.66
CA ARG A 350 -1.93 -2.40 12.03
C ARG A 350 -3.35 -2.97 12.10
N MET A 351 -3.53 -4.19 11.60
CA MET A 351 -4.84 -4.76 11.28
C MET A 351 -5.43 -5.62 12.40
N HIS A 352 -6.75 -5.80 12.40
CA HIS A 352 -7.43 -6.79 13.24
C HIS A 352 -6.96 -8.22 12.91
N PRO A 353 -6.85 -9.15 13.88
CA PRO A 353 -6.35 -10.51 13.64
C PRO A 353 -6.98 -11.27 12.47
N THR A 354 -8.31 -11.14 12.28
CA THR A 354 -9.01 -11.75 11.14
C THR A 354 -8.53 -11.22 9.78
N LEU A 355 -8.23 -9.92 9.67
CA LEU A 355 -7.67 -9.33 8.45
C LEU A 355 -6.25 -9.82 8.21
N VAL A 356 -5.44 -9.90 9.27
CA VAL A 356 -4.07 -10.43 9.17
C VAL A 356 -4.07 -11.86 8.66
N LYS A 357 -4.92 -12.73 9.22
CA LYS A 357 -5.06 -14.13 8.78
C LYS A 357 -5.46 -14.23 7.31
N ALA A 358 -6.45 -13.44 6.89
CA ALA A 358 -6.90 -13.45 5.50
C ALA A 358 -5.78 -13.03 4.53
N VAL A 359 -5.04 -11.97 4.86
CA VAL A 359 -3.88 -11.51 4.06
C VAL A 359 -2.73 -12.51 4.09
N ALA A 360 -2.46 -13.13 5.25
CA ALA A 360 -1.42 -14.14 5.41
C ALA A 360 -1.65 -15.32 4.47
N SER A 361 -2.83 -15.95 4.54
CA SER A 361 -3.17 -17.11 3.71
C SER A 361 -3.20 -16.80 2.22
N ALA A 362 -3.66 -15.60 1.88
CA ALA A 362 -3.76 -15.19 0.49
C ALA A 362 -2.43 -14.86 -0.17
N VAL A 363 -1.53 -14.18 0.54
CA VAL A 363 -0.38 -13.50 -0.06
C VAL A 363 0.94 -14.10 0.41
N TYR A 364 1.10 -14.37 1.70
CA TYR A 364 2.40 -14.70 2.31
C TYR A 364 2.62 -16.20 2.48
N GLU A 365 1.62 -16.94 2.97
CA GLU A 365 1.70 -18.40 3.17
C GLU A 365 2.05 -19.18 1.89
N PRO A 366 1.54 -18.83 0.69
CA PRO A 366 1.91 -19.52 -0.55
C PRO A 366 3.41 -19.45 -0.89
N SER A 367 4.10 -18.42 -0.40
CA SER A 367 5.54 -18.23 -0.53
C SER A 367 6.33 -18.79 0.67
N GLY A 368 5.65 -19.50 1.58
CA GLY A 368 6.24 -20.01 2.83
C GLY A 368 6.54 -18.92 3.87
N GLU A 369 6.01 -17.71 3.68
CA GLU A 369 6.26 -16.59 4.58
C GLU A 369 5.27 -16.55 5.74
N LYS A 370 5.76 -16.23 6.94
CA LYS A 370 4.94 -16.06 8.14
C LYS A 370 4.46 -14.62 8.26
N PHE A 371 3.16 -14.43 8.44
CA PHE A 371 2.55 -13.12 8.71
C PHE A 371 1.49 -13.27 9.80
N GLU A 372 1.73 -12.68 10.96
CA GLU A 372 0.97 -12.97 12.19
C GLU A 372 0.50 -11.69 12.89
N PRO A 373 -0.63 -11.73 13.62
CA PRO A 373 -1.14 -10.56 14.31
C PRO A 373 -0.33 -10.24 15.58
N GLY A 374 0.06 -8.98 15.74
CA GLY A 374 0.72 -8.44 16.93
C GLY A 374 -0.20 -7.69 17.89
N ARG A 375 -1.50 -7.62 17.58
CA ARG A 375 -2.54 -6.96 18.38
C ARG A 375 -3.69 -7.91 18.62
N ALA A 376 -4.37 -7.76 19.76
CA ALA A 376 -5.55 -8.54 20.07
C ALA A 376 -6.77 -8.05 19.25
N ALA A 377 -7.84 -8.85 19.21
CA ALA A 377 -9.07 -8.46 18.50
C ALA A 377 -9.71 -7.22 19.14
N GLU A 378 -9.60 -7.13 20.46
CA GLU A 378 -10.11 -6.06 21.32
C GLU A 378 -9.41 -4.73 21.02
N ASP A 379 -8.10 -4.76 20.71
CA ASP A 379 -7.34 -3.57 20.32
C ASP A 379 -7.78 -3.00 18.97
N ARG A 380 -8.52 -3.79 18.17
CA ARG A 380 -8.94 -3.47 16.79
C ARG A 380 -10.44 -3.66 16.61
N SER A 381 -11.22 -3.48 17.68
CA SER A 381 -12.64 -3.81 17.71
C SER A 381 -13.57 -2.69 17.27
N LEU A 382 -13.07 -1.60 16.67
CA LEU A 382 -13.89 -0.43 16.31
C LEU A 382 -15.18 -0.83 15.57
N LEU A 383 -15.05 -1.67 14.54
CA LEU A 383 -16.18 -2.14 13.74
C LEU A 383 -16.98 -3.25 14.45
N THR A 384 -16.29 -4.23 15.05
CA THR A 384 -16.89 -5.43 15.66
C THR A 384 -17.59 -5.16 17.01
N ALA A 385 -17.21 -4.11 17.72
CA ALA A 385 -17.86 -3.65 18.94
C ALA A 385 -18.97 -2.61 18.67
N SER A 386 -19.12 -2.15 17.43
CA SER A 386 -20.13 -1.15 17.08
C SER A 386 -21.54 -1.75 16.91
N LYS A 387 -22.55 -0.87 16.85
CA LYS A 387 -23.94 -1.22 16.52
C LYS A 387 -24.17 -1.42 15.01
N PHE A 388 -23.11 -1.33 14.21
CA PHE A 388 -23.22 -1.47 12.77
C PHE A 388 -23.58 -2.91 12.40
N PRO A 389 -24.52 -3.12 11.45
CA PRO A 389 -25.09 -4.45 11.22
C PRO A 389 -24.17 -5.31 10.36
N LEU A 390 -23.13 -5.89 10.97
CA LEU A 390 -22.25 -6.86 10.35
C LEU A 390 -22.97 -8.21 10.12
N PRO A 391 -22.62 -8.98 9.07
CA PRO A 391 -23.17 -10.33 8.89
C PRO A 391 -22.73 -11.27 10.01
N ILE A 392 -21.46 -11.15 10.42
CA ILE A 392 -20.85 -11.88 11.54
C ILE A 392 -20.22 -10.83 12.45
N GLN A 393 -20.75 -10.68 13.68
CA GLN A 393 -20.37 -9.58 14.57
C GLN A 393 -18.87 -9.56 14.92
N SER A 394 -18.24 -10.74 15.06
CA SER A 394 -16.82 -10.88 15.37
C SER A 394 -15.88 -10.73 14.16
N CYS A 395 -16.44 -10.54 12.95
CA CYS A 395 -15.66 -10.45 11.73
C CYS A 395 -15.70 -9.01 11.17
N PRO A 396 -14.57 -8.28 11.13
CA PRO A 396 -14.51 -6.93 10.56
C PRO A 396 -14.45 -6.93 9.02
N ILE A 397 -14.62 -8.10 8.39
CA ILE A 397 -14.51 -8.28 6.94
C ILE A 397 -15.86 -8.69 6.41
N VAL A 398 -16.30 -8.03 5.33
CA VAL A 398 -17.59 -8.30 4.73
C VAL A 398 -17.51 -8.35 3.21
N LEU A 399 -18.42 -9.09 2.57
CA LEU A 399 -18.46 -9.23 1.13
C LEU A 399 -19.92 -9.09 0.63
N LEU A 400 -20.16 -8.09 -0.20
CA LEU A 400 -21.44 -7.62 -0.72
C LEU A 400 -21.43 -7.78 -2.22
N ASN A 401 -22.33 -8.61 -2.70
CA ASN A 401 -22.51 -8.72 -4.12
C ASN A 401 -23.37 -7.55 -4.60
N VAL A 402 -22.79 -6.67 -5.41
CA VAL A 402 -23.50 -5.57 -6.07
C VAL A 402 -23.51 -5.83 -7.57
N VAL A 403 -24.65 -6.31 -8.06
CA VAL A 403 -24.88 -6.56 -9.48
C VAL A 403 -25.12 -5.22 -10.17
N GLY A 404 -24.35 -4.95 -11.22
CA GLY A 404 -24.42 -3.70 -11.97
C GLY A 404 -23.68 -3.79 -13.31
N LYS A 405 -23.95 -2.82 -14.20
CA LYS A 405 -23.28 -2.73 -15.50
C LYS A 405 -22.10 -1.75 -15.41
N CYS A 406 -20.98 -2.14 -16.00
CA CYS A 406 -19.83 -1.26 -16.14
C CYS A 406 -20.05 -0.27 -17.29
N ARG A 407 -19.64 0.99 -17.08
CA ARG A 407 -19.49 1.98 -18.14
C ARG A 407 -18.00 2.32 -18.29
N GLN A 408 -17.59 2.66 -19.49
CA GLN A 408 -16.21 3.04 -19.78
C GLN A 408 -16.14 4.53 -20.15
N ASP A 409 -15.13 5.21 -19.61
CA ASP A 409 -14.80 6.57 -20.04
C ASP A 409 -14.20 6.55 -21.45
N PRO A 410 -14.76 7.32 -22.41
CA PRO A 410 -14.31 7.30 -23.81
C PRO A 410 -12.84 7.70 -24.00
N LEU A 411 -12.28 8.53 -23.12
CA LEU A 411 -10.93 9.09 -23.28
C LEU A 411 -9.86 8.27 -22.56
N SER A 412 -10.08 7.98 -21.28
CA SER A 412 -9.12 7.26 -20.42
C SER A 412 -9.22 5.74 -20.54
N HIS A 413 -10.29 5.24 -21.16
CA HIS A 413 -10.66 3.81 -21.17
C HIS A 413 -10.83 3.19 -19.77
N SER A 414 -10.89 4.02 -18.72
CA SER A 414 -11.13 3.60 -17.34
C SER A 414 -12.61 3.28 -17.10
N LEU A 415 -12.93 2.54 -16.05
CA LEU A 415 -14.27 1.99 -15.81
C LEU A 415 -14.95 2.64 -14.61
N THR A 416 -16.29 2.65 -14.62
CA THR A 416 -17.15 2.99 -13.49
C THR A 416 -18.36 2.05 -13.43
N ASN A 417 -18.98 1.93 -12.25
CA ASN A 417 -20.16 1.12 -12.01
C ASN A 417 -21.11 1.85 -11.07
N ASP A 418 -22.22 2.35 -11.62
CA ASP A 418 -23.17 3.21 -10.90
C ASP A 418 -23.88 2.48 -9.75
N SER A 419 -24.10 1.16 -9.89
CA SER A 419 -24.70 0.35 -8.82
C SER A 419 -23.76 0.23 -7.63
N GLN A 420 -22.46 0.05 -7.87
CA GLN A 420 -21.45 0.06 -6.81
C GLN A 420 -21.28 1.45 -6.20
N THR A 421 -21.38 2.51 -7.01
CA THR A 421 -21.39 3.89 -6.54
C THR A 421 -22.52 4.13 -5.53
N ALA A 422 -23.76 3.74 -5.89
CA ALA A 422 -24.92 3.88 -5.01
C ALA A 422 -24.76 3.07 -3.71
N ALA A 423 -24.24 1.84 -3.79
CA ALA A 423 -23.97 1.01 -2.62
C ALA A 423 -22.93 1.64 -1.69
N ALA A 424 -21.82 2.14 -2.23
CA ALA A 424 -20.78 2.79 -1.45
C ALA A 424 -21.31 4.02 -0.70
N ILE A 425 -22.15 4.85 -1.34
CA ILE A 425 -22.78 6.02 -0.70
C ILE A 425 -23.66 5.60 0.48
N GLN A 426 -24.48 4.56 0.31
CA GLN A 426 -25.33 4.04 1.40
C GLN A 426 -24.50 3.52 2.57
N ILE A 427 -23.42 2.79 2.29
CA ILE A 427 -22.53 2.22 3.31
C ILE A 427 -21.80 3.33 4.07
N VAL A 428 -21.22 4.31 3.36
CA VAL A 428 -20.55 5.46 3.98
C VAL A 428 -21.52 6.23 4.88
N THR A 429 -22.72 6.51 4.39
CA THR A 429 -23.76 7.20 5.18
C THR A 429 -24.13 6.40 6.44
N ALA A 430 -24.31 5.08 6.31
CA ALA A 430 -24.62 4.21 7.44
C ALA A 430 -23.47 4.17 8.47
N LEU A 431 -22.21 4.06 8.02
CA LEU A 431 -21.03 4.07 8.89
C LEU A 431 -20.88 5.42 9.61
N LYS A 432 -21.10 6.54 8.91
CA LYS A 432 -21.09 7.88 9.50
C LYS A 432 -22.11 8.03 10.62
N ASN A 433 -23.30 7.49 10.43
CA ASN A 433 -24.38 7.59 11.41
C ASN A 433 -24.24 6.65 12.61
N THR A 434 -23.37 5.63 12.54
CA THR A 434 -23.31 4.54 13.54
C THR A 434 -21.98 4.41 14.27
N ILE A 435 -20.86 4.70 13.61
CA ILE A 435 -19.50 4.44 14.12
C ILE A 435 -18.67 5.72 14.20
N LEU A 436 -18.83 6.64 13.24
CA LEU A 436 -17.86 7.70 13.07
C LEU A 436 -18.02 8.81 14.12
N SER A 437 -17.10 8.80 15.08
CA SER A 437 -16.72 9.99 15.83
C SER A 437 -15.72 10.82 14.99
N PRO A 438 -15.48 12.11 15.33
CA PRO A 438 -14.58 12.98 14.57
C PRO A 438 -13.15 12.43 14.40
N ASN A 439 -12.74 11.48 15.24
CA ASN A 439 -11.38 10.94 15.27
C ASN A 439 -11.22 9.63 14.48
N VAL A 440 -12.30 9.11 13.87
CA VAL A 440 -12.25 7.86 13.10
C VAL A 440 -12.12 8.19 11.61
N SER A 441 -11.09 7.64 10.99
CA SER A 441 -10.78 7.83 9.57
C SER A 441 -11.48 6.79 8.68
N LEU A 442 -12.14 7.26 7.62
CA LEU A 442 -12.79 6.44 6.60
C LEU A 442 -12.30 6.81 5.20
N VAL A 443 -11.92 5.80 4.42
CA VAL A 443 -11.48 5.97 3.03
C VAL A 443 -12.24 5.05 2.08
N VAL A 444 -12.57 5.57 0.90
CA VAL A 444 -13.08 4.79 -0.23
C VAL A 444 -11.96 4.63 -1.26
N ILE A 445 -11.52 3.38 -1.45
CA ILE A 445 -10.47 3.02 -2.39
C ILE A 445 -11.12 2.44 -3.65
N CYS A 446 -10.74 2.97 -4.80
CA CYS A 446 -11.20 2.52 -6.11
C CYS A 446 -10.07 1.86 -6.89
N LEU A 447 -10.38 0.78 -7.62
CA LEU A 447 -9.44 0.19 -8.57
C LEU A 447 -9.35 0.99 -9.86
N TYR A 448 -10.34 1.81 -10.19
CA TYR A 448 -10.39 2.57 -11.45
C TYR A 448 -10.44 4.07 -11.19
N SER A 449 -9.67 4.84 -11.96
CA SER A 449 -9.67 6.30 -11.88
C SER A 449 -11.04 6.90 -12.19
N TYR A 450 -11.77 6.36 -13.17
CA TYR A 450 -13.09 6.87 -13.52
C TYR A 450 -14.14 6.56 -12.44
N GLN A 451 -14.05 5.39 -11.80
CA GLN A 451 -14.83 5.09 -10.59
C GLN A 451 -14.54 6.07 -9.46
N LYS A 452 -13.26 6.42 -9.24
CA LYS A 452 -12.84 7.38 -8.21
C LYS A 452 -13.46 8.77 -8.47
N GLU A 453 -13.37 9.28 -9.70
CA GLU A 453 -13.95 10.56 -10.10
C GLU A 453 -15.48 10.57 -9.99
N SER A 454 -16.13 9.48 -10.42
CA SER A 454 -17.57 9.32 -10.30
C SER A 454 -18.03 9.32 -8.84
N LEU A 455 -17.40 8.54 -7.97
CA LEU A 455 -17.73 8.51 -6.55
C LEU A 455 -17.48 9.85 -5.87
N GLN A 456 -16.36 10.50 -6.18
CA GLN A 456 -16.02 11.80 -5.60
C GLN A 456 -17.09 12.85 -5.95
N THR A 457 -17.52 12.89 -7.22
CA THR A 457 -18.59 13.80 -7.67
C THR A 457 -19.91 13.54 -6.93
N GLU A 458 -20.27 12.28 -6.74
CA GLU A 458 -21.51 11.91 -6.06
C GLU A 458 -21.45 12.22 -4.56
N PHE A 459 -20.33 11.96 -3.88
CA PHE A 459 -20.15 12.35 -2.48
C PHE A 459 -20.20 13.86 -2.29
N GLU A 460 -19.59 14.64 -3.20
CA GLU A 460 -19.68 16.11 -3.19
C GLU A 460 -21.14 16.58 -3.35
N ARG A 461 -21.90 15.96 -4.27
CA ARG A 461 -23.32 16.26 -4.47
C ARG A 461 -24.17 15.97 -3.23
N GLU A 462 -23.93 14.84 -2.57
CA GLU A 462 -24.62 14.45 -1.34
C GLU A 462 -24.06 15.15 -0.08
N ARG A 463 -23.03 16.01 -0.23
CA ARG A 463 -22.34 16.72 0.86
C ARG A 463 -21.76 15.77 1.92
N ILE A 464 -21.26 14.63 1.49
CA ILE A 464 -20.64 13.62 2.35
C ILE A 464 -19.12 13.78 2.26
N GLU A 465 -18.51 14.26 3.34
CA GLU A 465 -17.05 14.39 3.41
C GLU A 465 -16.36 13.03 3.58
N VAL A 466 -15.79 12.47 2.52
CA VAL A 466 -15.03 11.22 2.60
C VAL A 466 -13.88 11.23 1.60
N LEU A 467 -12.74 10.69 2.00
CA LEU A 467 -11.58 10.60 1.12
C LEU A 467 -11.81 9.49 0.08
N VAL A 468 -11.81 9.84 -1.21
CA VAL A 468 -11.89 8.88 -2.33
C VAL A 468 -10.58 8.88 -3.12
N VAL A 469 -9.96 7.71 -3.23
CA VAL A 469 -8.61 7.55 -3.78
C VAL A 469 -8.52 6.30 -4.64
N THR A 470 -7.50 6.24 -5.49
CA THR A 470 -7.10 4.97 -6.11
C THR A 470 -6.17 4.21 -5.18
N VAL A 471 -6.00 2.90 -5.42
CA VAL A 471 -5.04 2.08 -4.64
C VAL A 471 -3.64 2.66 -4.68
N ASP A 472 -3.15 3.04 -5.87
CA ASP A 472 -1.85 3.70 -6.04
C ASP A 472 -1.75 5.00 -5.24
N GLY A 473 -2.85 5.75 -5.16
CA GLY A 473 -2.94 7.01 -4.43
C GLY A 473 -2.97 6.86 -2.91
N TYR A 474 -3.22 5.65 -2.40
CA TYR A 474 -3.36 5.35 -0.98
C TYR A 474 -2.26 4.44 -0.40
N GLN A 475 -1.28 4.04 -1.22
CA GLN A 475 -0.09 3.37 -0.70
C GLN A 475 0.62 4.26 0.30
N ALA A 476 1.20 3.68 1.34
CA ALA A 476 1.82 4.45 2.40
C ALA A 476 0.85 4.78 3.55
N GLN A 477 -0.47 4.74 3.32
CA GLN A 477 -1.49 5.29 4.21
C GLN A 477 -2.24 4.21 4.98
N GLU A 478 -2.96 4.66 6.02
CA GLU A 478 -3.75 3.82 6.90
C GLU A 478 -5.06 4.54 7.20
N SER A 479 -6.14 3.78 7.30
CA SER A 479 -7.46 4.24 7.74
C SER A 479 -8.02 3.24 8.73
N ASP A 480 -8.84 3.69 9.66
CA ASP A 480 -9.57 2.82 10.57
C ASP A 480 -10.61 1.98 9.82
N LEU A 481 -11.27 2.58 8.83
CA LEU A 481 -12.26 1.94 7.97
C LEU A 481 -11.93 2.14 6.49
N VAL A 482 -12.03 1.06 5.71
CA VAL A 482 -11.76 1.06 4.27
C VAL A 482 -12.94 0.46 3.53
N ILE A 483 -13.43 1.15 2.51
CA ILE A 483 -14.38 0.61 1.53
C ILE A 483 -13.65 0.45 0.21
N LEU A 484 -13.53 -0.79 -0.28
CA LEU A 484 -12.95 -1.08 -1.58
C LEU A 484 -14.05 -1.23 -2.64
N VAL A 485 -13.93 -0.47 -3.73
CA VAL A 485 -14.82 -0.51 -4.89
C VAL A 485 -14.07 -1.10 -6.09
N THR A 486 -14.52 -2.28 -6.54
CA THR A 486 -13.83 -3.11 -7.54
C THR A 486 -14.21 -2.77 -8.98
N THR A 487 -15.38 -2.15 -9.17
CA THR A 487 -15.97 -1.67 -10.43
C THR A 487 -16.37 -2.77 -11.42
N ARG A 488 -15.44 -3.66 -11.78
CA ARG A 488 -15.66 -4.66 -12.84
C ARG A 488 -16.67 -5.73 -12.44
N THR A 489 -17.62 -5.99 -13.34
CA THR A 489 -18.65 -7.03 -13.21
C THR A 489 -18.61 -8.09 -14.33
N SER A 490 -17.70 -7.97 -15.31
CA SER A 490 -17.51 -8.97 -16.38
C SER A 490 -16.05 -9.14 -16.86
N LEU A 491 -15.75 -10.31 -17.46
CA LEU A 491 -14.58 -10.53 -18.33
C LEU A 491 -14.77 -9.77 -19.64
N ARG A 492 -13.71 -9.18 -20.23
CA ARG A 492 -13.82 -8.51 -21.53
C ARG A 492 -14.22 -9.49 -22.65
N ASP A 493 -14.97 -8.96 -23.61
CA ASP A 493 -15.73 -9.59 -24.70
C ASP A 493 -15.06 -10.76 -25.43
N GLY A 494 -15.84 -11.84 -25.57
CA GLY A 494 -15.57 -12.96 -26.47
C GLY A 494 -16.18 -14.32 -26.05
N ALA A 495 -16.57 -14.50 -24.79
CA ALA A 495 -16.92 -15.85 -24.29
C ALA A 495 -18.27 -16.00 -23.56
N LEU A 496 -19.05 -14.93 -23.35
CA LEU A 496 -20.39 -15.07 -22.78
C LEU A 496 -21.36 -14.24 -23.60
N THR A 497 -22.15 -14.94 -24.41
CA THR A 497 -23.30 -14.40 -25.13
C THR A 497 -24.28 -13.74 -24.17
N SER A 498 -25.05 -12.79 -24.70
CA SER A 498 -25.92 -11.81 -24.04
C SER A 498 -27.02 -12.34 -23.10
N GLU A 499 -26.98 -13.61 -22.68
CA GLU A 499 -27.95 -14.21 -21.76
C GLU A 499 -27.34 -14.71 -20.43
N ASP A 500 -26.01 -14.80 -20.30
CA ASP A 500 -25.35 -15.33 -19.08
C ASP A 500 -24.63 -14.24 -18.27
N SER A 501 -25.37 -13.22 -17.84
CA SER A 501 -24.83 -12.14 -17.00
C SER A 501 -25.07 -12.38 -15.50
N GLN A 502 -24.39 -13.39 -14.95
CA GLN A 502 -24.19 -13.52 -13.51
C GLN A 502 -22.81 -14.12 -13.25
N ILE A 503 -21.81 -13.27 -13.00
CA ILE A 503 -20.52 -13.75 -12.52
C ILE A 503 -20.65 -13.95 -11.01
N VAL A 504 -20.79 -15.22 -10.62
CA VAL A 504 -20.97 -15.66 -9.24
C VAL A 504 -19.64 -16.19 -8.72
N GLY A 505 -19.08 -15.56 -7.67
CA GLY A 505 -17.96 -16.02 -6.82
C GLY A 505 -16.83 -16.81 -7.46
N GLU A 506 -17.06 -18.08 -7.75
CA GLU A 506 -16.08 -18.99 -8.33
C GLU A 506 -15.66 -18.56 -9.74
N GLU A 507 -16.57 -17.98 -10.53
CA GLU A 507 -16.26 -17.39 -11.83
C GLU A 507 -15.50 -16.07 -11.67
N TYR A 508 -15.83 -15.25 -10.65
CA TYR A 508 -15.03 -14.07 -10.30
C TYR A 508 -13.62 -14.52 -9.94
N LEU A 509 -13.44 -15.55 -9.11
CA LEU A 509 -12.14 -16.16 -8.82
C LEU A 509 -11.43 -16.69 -10.08
N GLN A 510 -12.15 -17.23 -11.07
CA GLN A 510 -11.58 -17.59 -12.38
C GLN A 510 -11.16 -16.37 -13.20
N ILE A 511 -11.85 -15.23 -13.08
CA ILE A 511 -11.35 -13.94 -13.60
C ILE A 511 -10.01 -13.62 -12.96
N LEU A 512 -9.92 -13.65 -11.63
CA LEU A 512 -8.69 -13.30 -10.92
C LEU A 512 -7.54 -14.26 -11.30
N ARG A 513 -7.83 -15.56 -11.47
CA ARG A 513 -6.88 -16.63 -11.83
C ARG A 513 -6.42 -16.66 -13.29
N ASN A 514 -7.04 -15.93 -14.22
CA ASN A 514 -6.66 -16.01 -15.62
C ASN A 514 -5.27 -15.40 -15.82
N GLY A 515 -4.29 -16.17 -16.28
CA GLY A 515 -2.85 -15.81 -16.31
C GLY A 515 -2.46 -14.56 -17.12
N ARG A 516 -3.42 -13.84 -17.72
CA ARG A 516 -3.22 -12.53 -18.35
C ARG A 516 -3.24 -11.37 -17.36
N TYR A 517 -3.76 -11.55 -16.14
CA TYR A 517 -3.78 -10.52 -15.09
C TYR A 517 -2.45 -10.45 -14.32
N MET A 518 -1.64 -11.51 -14.35
CA MET A 518 -0.37 -11.62 -13.60
C MET A 518 0.72 -10.58 -13.94
N ARG A 519 0.46 -9.62 -14.85
CA ARG A 519 1.44 -8.64 -15.32
C ARG A 519 1.12 -7.18 -14.98
N ASP A 520 0.03 -6.91 -14.23
CA ASP A 520 -0.24 -5.56 -13.73
C ASP A 520 -0.46 -5.43 -12.22
N ARG A 521 -0.24 -4.20 -11.71
CA ARG A 521 -0.49 -3.82 -10.31
C ARG A 521 -1.93 -4.12 -9.87
N TYR A 522 -2.85 -4.07 -10.83
CA TYR A 522 -4.24 -4.47 -10.63
C TYR A 522 -4.34 -5.97 -10.45
N GLY A 523 -3.68 -6.79 -11.25
CA GLY A 523 -3.62 -8.23 -11.17
C GLY A 523 -2.95 -8.76 -9.92
N GLN A 524 -1.85 -8.17 -9.46
CA GLN A 524 -1.25 -8.53 -8.16
C GLN A 524 -2.23 -8.29 -7.01
N LEU A 525 -2.92 -7.15 -7.02
CA LEU A 525 -3.93 -6.82 -6.03
C LEU A 525 -5.19 -7.70 -6.14
N ILE A 526 -5.63 -7.98 -7.36
CA ILE A 526 -6.79 -8.81 -7.73
C ILE A 526 -6.53 -10.28 -7.36
N ASP A 527 -5.33 -10.81 -7.57
CA ASP A 527 -4.94 -12.16 -7.18
C ASP A 527 -4.88 -12.28 -5.65
N ASN A 528 -4.31 -11.28 -4.99
CA ASN A 528 -4.28 -11.19 -3.52
C ASN A 528 -5.70 -11.10 -2.93
N ILE A 529 -6.58 -10.24 -3.47
CA ILE A 529 -7.99 -10.13 -3.05
C ILE A 529 -8.76 -11.42 -3.35
N GLY A 530 -8.50 -12.07 -4.48
CA GLY A 530 -9.14 -13.32 -4.86
C GLY A 530 -8.85 -14.45 -3.90
N ARG A 531 -7.58 -14.61 -3.56
CA ARG A 531 -7.14 -15.60 -2.58
C ARG A 531 -7.71 -15.28 -1.19
N VAL A 532 -7.73 -14.01 -0.78
CA VAL A 532 -8.39 -13.55 0.46
C VAL A 532 -9.86 -13.99 0.50
N VAL A 533 -10.61 -13.78 -0.59
CA VAL A 533 -12.03 -14.15 -0.68
C VAL A 533 -12.23 -15.66 -0.61
N GLN A 534 -11.38 -16.45 -1.26
CA GLN A 534 -11.45 -17.91 -1.24
C GLN A 534 -11.17 -18.47 0.17
N ASP A 535 -10.17 -17.94 0.86
CA ASP A 535 -9.81 -18.39 2.21
C ASP A 535 -10.86 -17.96 3.23
N LEU A 536 -11.49 -16.79 3.06
CA LEU A 536 -12.63 -16.38 3.88
C LEU A 536 -13.84 -17.31 3.69
N GLN A 537 -14.11 -17.75 2.46
CA GLN A 537 -15.14 -18.74 2.18
C GLN A 537 -14.79 -20.12 2.76
N TYR A 538 -13.52 -20.52 2.71
CA TYR A 538 -13.02 -21.75 3.31
C TYR A 538 -13.10 -21.72 4.84
N LEU A 539 -12.72 -20.61 5.47
CA LEU A 539 -12.85 -20.38 6.91
C LEU A 539 -14.32 -20.35 7.35
N GLN A 540 -15.22 -19.74 6.58
CA GLN A 540 -16.67 -19.79 6.84
C GLN A 540 -17.21 -21.22 6.75
N LYS A 541 -16.86 -21.98 5.70
CA LYS A 541 -17.25 -23.39 5.57
C LYS A 541 -16.70 -24.27 6.68
N ASN A 542 -15.48 -24.02 7.15
CA ASN A 542 -14.87 -24.78 8.25
C ASN A 542 -15.43 -24.39 9.63
N ASP A 543 -15.80 -23.13 9.85
CA ASP A 543 -16.51 -22.71 11.06
C ASP A 543 -17.95 -23.25 11.08
N GLU A 544 -18.60 -23.34 9.91
CA GLU A 544 -19.88 -24.05 9.76
C GLU A 544 -19.73 -25.56 9.98
N ASN A 545 -18.71 -26.22 9.43
CA ASN A 545 -18.44 -27.64 9.65
C ASN A 545 -18.10 -27.93 11.13
N TRP A 546 -17.35 -27.06 11.80
CA TRP A 546 -17.06 -27.14 13.22
C TRP A 546 -18.33 -26.97 14.06
N ARG A 547 -19.20 -26.00 13.74
CA ARG A 547 -20.51 -25.83 14.39
C ARG A 547 -21.46 -26.99 14.13
N THR A 548 -21.39 -27.61 12.95
CA THR A 548 -22.20 -28.78 12.59
C THR A 548 -21.69 -30.03 13.33
N MET A 549 -20.37 -30.19 13.48
CA MET A 549 -19.76 -31.23 14.33
C MET A 549 -20.05 -31.01 15.82
N GLN A 550 -20.10 -29.76 16.30
CA GLN A 550 -20.53 -29.45 17.66
C GLN A 550 -22.02 -29.74 17.88
N GLN A 551 -22.89 -29.40 16.92
CA GLN A 551 -24.32 -29.72 16.98
C GLN A 551 -24.61 -31.24 16.87
N GLN A 552 -23.81 -31.98 16.11
CA GLN A 552 -23.88 -33.45 16.04
C GLN A 552 -23.32 -34.13 17.30
N SER A 553 -22.32 -33.54 17.96
CA SER A 553 -21.79 -34.06 19.24
C SER A 553 -22.65 -33.68 20.46
N THR A 554 -23.45 -32.61 20.39
CA THR A 554 -24.41 -32.24 21.45
C THR A 554 -25.81 -32.85 21.29
N SER A 555 -26.09 -33.58 20.21
CA SER A 555 -27.41 -34.21 19.97
C SER A 555 -27.45 -35.73 20.23
N SER A 556 -26.43 -36.30 20.88
CA SER A 556 -26.44 -37.71 21.30
C SER A 556 -25.86 -37.93 22.70
N SER A 557 -26.57 -37.48 23.74
CA SER A 557 -26.50 -38.13 25.07
C SER A 557 -27.55 -37.62 26.07
N THR A 558 -28.77 -38.16 25.97
CA THR A 558 -29.74 -38.44 27.06
C THR A 558 -30.88 -39.21 26.39
N SER A 559 -31.35 -40.40 26.76
CA SER A 559 -31.06 -41.38 27.82
C SER A 559 -31.91 -42.62 27.48
N THR A 560 -31.41 -43.84 27.65
CA THR A 560 -32.23 -44.95 28.17
C THR A 560 -31.35 -46.07 28.72
N PHE A 561 -31.61 -46.39 29.98
CA PHE A 561 -31.19 -47.55 30.73
C PHE A 561 -31.86 -48.81 30.14
N GLU A 562 -31.10 -49.88 29.85
CA GLU A 562 -31.29 -51.22 30.44
C GLU A 562 -30.45 -52.35 29.77
N SER A 563 -29.76 -53.09 30.65
CA SER A 563 -29.44 -54.53 30.60
C SER A 563 -28.28 -55.11 29.71
N ARG A 564 -27.18 -55.43 30.41
CA ARG A 564 -26.45 -56.72 30.48
C ARG A 564 -26.29 -57.60 29.20
N LYS A 565 -25.06 -57.74 28.69
CA LYS A 565 -24.13 -58.91 28.87
C LYS A 565 -23.02 -58.99 27.79
N ARG A 566 -21.77 -59.03 28.27
CA ARG A 566 -20.60 -59.88 27.90
C ARG A 566 -20.08 -59.99 26.45
N ARG A 567 -18.75 -59.74 26.32
CA ARG A 567 -17.68 -60.45 25.55
C ARG A 567 -17.86 -60.51 24.01
N ALA A 568 -16.86 -60.51 23.13
CA ALA A 568 -15.41 -60.36 23.08
C ALA A 568 -15.04 -60.28 21.57
N ASP A 569 -13.77 -59.95 21.26
CA ASP A 569 -13.01 -60.32 20.03
C ASP A 569 -13.30 -59.59 18.68
N GLU A 570 -12.29 -58.79 18.27
CA GLU A 570 -11.52 -58.72 16.99
C GLU A 570 -11.98 -59.51 15.71
N PRO A 571 -11.41 -59.24 14.51
CA PRO A 571 -11.72 -58.20 13.53
C PRO A 571 -12.17 -58.82 12.16
N ASP A 572 -12.17 -58.03 11.08
CA ASP A 572 -11.79 -58.43 9.71
C ASP A 572 -12.82 -58.28 8.55
N GLN A 573 -12.25 -57.89 7.39
CA GLN A 573 -12.69 -58.07 5.98
C GLN A 573 -13.91 -57.33 5.38
N GLY A 574 -13.64 -56.51 4.36
CA GLY A 574 -14.58 -56.26 3.24
C GLY A 574 -14.60 -57.44 2.25
N PRO A 575 -14.99 -57.31 0.96
CA PRO A 575 -15.78 -56.29 0.25
C PRO A 575 -17.00 -56.92 -0.49
N SER A 576 -17.88 -56.12 -1.11
CA SER A 576 -18.34 -56.31 -2.51
C SER A 576 -19.56 -55.48 -2.89
N ALA A 577 -19.57 -55.11 -4.17
CA ALA A 577 -20.46 -54.20 -4.85
C ALA A 577 -21.91 -54.72 -5.02
N ARG A 578 -22.86 -53.78 -5.20
CA ARG A 578 -23.91 -53.88 -6.23
C ARG A 578 -24.42 -52.49 -6.65
N ARG A 579 -24.67 -52.40 -7.95
CA ARG A 579 -24.97 -51.21 -8.76
C ARG A 579 -26.46 -50.87 -8.82
N ASN A 580 -26.68 -49.62 -9.25
CA ASN A 580 -27.81 -49.05 -10.01
C ASN A 580 -29.02 -48.53 -9.19
N GLU A 581 -29.25 -47.21 -9.21
CA GLU A 581 -30.20 -46.57 -10.15
C GLU A 581 -30.26 -45.03 -10.02
N THR A 582 -30.22 -44.37 -11.18
CA THR A 582 -30.82 -43.07 -11.55
C THR A 582 -30.59 -41.84 -10.67
N TRP A 583 -29.62 -41.00 -11.07
CA TRP A 583 -29.55 -39.59 -10.67
C TRP A 583 -30.21 -38.70 -11.74
N ARG A 584 -31.32 -38.06 -11.38
CA ARG A 584 -31.87 -36.88 -12.07
C ARG A 584 -31.48 -35.64 -11.26
N PRO A 585 -30.84 -34.60 -11.83
CA PRO A 585 -30.54 -33.39 -11.09
C PRO A 585 -31.71 -32.42 -11.23
N GLN A 586 -32.53 -32.30 -10.18
CA GLN A 586 -33.45 -31.17 -10.04
C GLN A 586 -33.62 -30.85 -8.55
N GLN A 587 -32.82 -29.91 -8.05
CA GLN A 587 -33.33 -28.81 -7.24
C GLN A 587 -32.25 -27.72 -7.11
N ARG A 588 -32.68 -26.51 -7.48
CA ARG A 588 -31.90 -25.28 -7.61
C ARG A 588 -31.39 -24.83 -6.24
N PHE A 589 -30.07 -24.71 -6.09
CA PHE A 589 -29.47 -23.91 -5.04
C PHE A 589 -29.34 -22.47 -5.57
N GLU A 590 -30.10 -21.56 -4.96
CA GLU A 590 -30.05 -20.12 -5.24
C GLU A 590 -28.65 -19.58 -4.92
N GLN A 591 -28.08 -18.89 -5.92
CA GLN A 591 -26.70 -18.43 -6.03
C GLN A 591 -26.42 -17.21 -5.16
N TYR A 592 -25.28 -17.20 -4.44
CA TYR A 592 -24.71 -15.99 -3.84
C TYR A 592 -23.19 -16.00 -4.01
N SER A 593 -22.60 -14.95 -4.64
CA SER A 593 -21.23 -14.47 -4.37
C SER A 593 -20.74 -13.34 -5.30
N GLY A 594 -20.10 -12.32 -4.71
CA GLY A 594 -19.46 -11.14 -5.34
C GLY A 594 -19.22 -10.03 -4.28
N ALA A 595 -18.32 -9.05 -4.50
CA ALA A 595 -17.59 -8.33 -3.43
C ALA A 595 -17.73 -6.79 -3.29
N VAL A 596 -18.20 -6.32 -2.13
CA VAL A 596 -18.08 -4.98 -1.48
C VAL A 596 -18.15 -5.18 0.05
N PHE A 597 -17.44 -4.47 0.90
CA PHE A 597 -17.51 -4.73 2.34
C PHE A 597 -18.77 -4.05 2.92
N VAL A 598 -19.77 -4.84 3.40
CA VAL A 598 -20.76 -4.63 4.52
C VAL A 598 -22.14 -5.33 4.30
N ARG A 599 -22.65 -6.27 5.12
CA ARG A 599 -24.12 -6.42 5.33
C ARG A 599 -24.65 -7.42 6.37
N SER A 600 -25.77 -6.97 6.91
CA SER A 600 -26.78 -7.54 7.79
C SER A 600 -27.47 -8.87 7.43
N ARG A 601 -27.81 -9.57 8.52
CA ARG A 601 -28.96 -10.43 8.92
C ARG A 601 -30.26 -10.49 8.07
N GLU A 602 -30.95 -11.64 8.18
CA GLU A 602 -32.29 -11.81 8.79
C GLU A 602 -32.63 -13.31 9.00
N PRO A 603 -33.54 -13.68 9.93
CA PRO A 603 -34.27 -14.95 9.81
C PRO A 603 -35.79 -14.76 9.60
N ALA A 604 -36.27 -15.44 8.56
CA ALA A 604 -37.56 -16.09 8.32
C ALA A 604 -38.89 -15.29 8.45
N GLY A 605 -39.53 -15.04 7.29
CA GLY A 605 -40.97 -14.82 7.13
C GLY A 605 -41.42 -15.08 5.68
N PRO A 606 -42.68 -15.49 5.41
CA PRO A 606 -43.08 -16.00 4.09
C PRO A 606 -43.17 -14.87 3.04
N ARG A 607 -42.62 -15.15 1.85
CA ARG A 607 -42.46 -14.22 0.73
C ARG A 607 -43.82 -13.65 0.27
N GLY A 608 -43.93 -12.32 0.21
CA GLY A 608 -45.00 -11.60 -0.52
C GLY A 608 -45.96 -10.72 0.30
N ALA A 609 -45.87 -10.68 1.63
CA ALA A 609 -46.77 -9.89 2.47
C ALA A 609 -46.25 -8.49 2.81
N CYS A 610 -47.14 -7.50 2.84
CA CYS A 610 -46.88 -6.13 3.29
C CYS A 610 -46.33 -6.12 4.72
N PHE A 611 -45.21 -5.41 4.96
CA PHE A 611 -44.49 -5.45 6.24
C PHE A 611 -45.30 -4.94 7.45
N VAL A 612 -46.24 -4.02 7.21
CA VAL A 612 -47.07 -3.36 8.25
C VAL A 612 -48.28 -4.22 8.65
N CYS A 613 -49.08 -4.70 7.70
CA CYS A 613 -50.32 -5.45 8.01
C CYS A 613 -50.28 -6.96 7.71
N LYS A 614 -49.16 -7.46 7.19
CA LYS A 614 -48.93 -8.88 6.84
C LYS A 614 -49.89 -9.47 5.79
N ARG A 615 -50.59 -8.66 5.00
CA ARG A 615 -51.39 -9.11 3.84
C ARG A 615 -50.61 -9.06 2.52
N VAL A 616 -50.82 -10.04 1.66
CA VAL A 616 -50.19 -10.17 0.33
C VAL A 616 -50.90 -9.25 -0.68
N GLY A 617 -50.16 -8.58 -1.57
CA GLY A 617 -50.73 -7.80 -2.68
C GLY A 617 -50.56 -6.27 -2.67
N HIS A 618 -49.81 -5.69 -1.71
CA HIS A 618 -49.45 -4.25 -1.72
C HIS A 618 -48.13 -3.97 -0.97
N LEU A 619 -47.48 -2.84 -1.27
CA LEU A 619 -46.25 -2.37 -0.60
C LEU A 619 -46.57 -1.62 0.70
N ALA A 620 -45.63 -1.60 1.66
CA ALA A 620 -45.79 -0.95 2.97
C ALA A 620 -46.19 0.54 2.89
N LYS A 621 -45.68 1.26 1.89
CA LYS A 621 -46.02 2.66 1.62
C LYS A 621 -47.48 2.91 1.19
N ASN A 622 -48.19 1.86 0.79
CA ASN A 622 -49.59 1.90 0.38
C ASN A 622 -50.49 1.17 1.38
N CYS A 623 -49.99 0.89 2.59
CA CYS A 623 -50.71 0.14 3.59
C CYS A 623 -51.65 1.06 4.38
N TRP A 624 -52.96 0.82 4.29
CA TRP A 624 -54.00 1.62 4.97
C TRP A 624 -53.87 1.66 6.51
N TYR A 625 -53.05 0.77 7.09
CA TYR A 625 -52.75 0.70 8.52
C TYR A 625 -51.51 1.52 8.96
N ALA A 626 -50.81 2.18 8.02
CA ALA A 626 -49.60 2.94 8.33
C ALA A 626 -49.88 4.28 9.03
N ASP A 627 -51.06 4.88 8.82
CA ASP A 627 -51.48 6.10 9.51
C ASP A 627 -52.39 5.72 10.68
N GLY A 628 -51.80 5.67 11.87
CA GLY A 628 -52.45 5.19 13.07
C GLY A 628 -53.70 5.98 13.45
N GLN A 629 -54.88 5.37 13.26
CA GLN A 629 -56.05 5.58 14.12
C GLN A 629 -56.79 4.26 14.35
N SER A 630 -56.99 3.94 15.63
CA SER A 630 -57.79 2.83 16.13
C SER A 630 -59.28 3.12 16.07
N ALA A 631 -60.07 2.28 15.40
CA ALA A 631 -61.48 1.93 15.69
C ALA A 631 -61.91 0.85 14.68
N GLY A 632 -62.49 -0.28 15.06
CA GLY A 632 -63.89 -0.36 15.48
C GLY A 632 -64.73 -0.95 14.32
N ARG A 633 -65.53 -1.99 14.63
CA ARG A 633 -66.35 -2.79 13.69
C ARG A 633 -67.25 -1.93 12.78
N GLY A 634 -67.41 -2.31 11.51
CA GLY A 634 -68.45 -1.79 10.62
C GLY A 634 -68.36 -2.33 9.19
N GLN A 635 -69.47 -2.87 8.68
CA GLN A 635 -69.65 -3.54 7.37
C GLN A 635 -69.70 -2.56 6.15
N PRO A 636 -69.77 -3.05 4.90
CA PRO A 636 -69.14 -2.45 3.72
C PRO A 636 -70.07 -1.60 2.86
N ARG A 637 -69.55 -0.55 2.19
CA ARG A 637 -70.13 0.05 0.98
C ARG A 637 -69.09 0.79 0.12
N GLY A 638 -69.18 0.59 -1.20
CA GLY A 638 -69.12 1.72 -2.16
C GLY A 638 -67.86 1.91 -3.00
N LYS A 639 -67.90 1.36 -4.22
CA LYS A 639 -67.59 1.97 -5.54
C LYS A 639 -66.63 3.19 -5.62
N GLY A 640 -65.71 3.12 -6.59
CA GLY A 640 -65.08 4.27 -7.27
C GLY A 640 -63.65 3.98 -7.71
N GLN A 641 -63.43 3.33 -8.86
CA GLN A 641 -63.03 3.94 -10.15
C GLN A 641 -61.69 4.73 -10.15
N TRP A 642 -60.69 4.11 -10.80
CA TRP A 642 -59.70 4.64 -11.75
C TRP A 642 -59.01 6.00 -11.51
N LYS A 643 -57.68 5.99 -11.39
CA LYS A 643 -56.75 6.17 -12.53
C LYS A 643 -55.35 5.71 -12.16
#